data_AF-A0A0U2YU29-F1
#
_entry.id   AF-A0A0U2YU29-F1
#
_cell.length_a   1.000
_cell.length_b   1.000
_cell.length_c   1.000
_cell.angle_alpha   90.00
_cell.angle_beta   90.00
_cell.angle_gamma   90.00
#
_symmetry.space_group_name_H-M   'P 1'
#
loop_
_entity.id
_entity.type
_entity.pdbx_description
1 polymer ?
#
loop_
_entity_poly.entity_id
_entity_poly.type
_entity_poly.pdbx_seq_one_letter_code
_entity_poly.pdbx_strand_id
1 'polypeptide(L)'
;MTSPLLKDVFDIPRRAGAEDYVLRLTSTVDDDGAAQAIHDYVVTPALVEAFDQALDLVSSGIRERKNRGAFLAGSFGSGKSHFMAVLHALLRHRPEARAIEELQDVVVRHDDALREKNILPLAFHFLDASSMEEALFDGYVEQVRALHPKAPLPAFYRTDDLLRDAEGLRASMGDAAFFAGLGGDAPADDEWGMVLGGDGWDRARYDAARAAGPHSTERQELVTALTDAYFRSYTRQGTYVDLDEGLRAMSEHAQSLGYDAVVLFLDELVLWLAFAMHSPDFFRRESQKITKLVEGSYGRLPVPLISFIARQMDLSQWFADSGASGSQQAALDQAFRHQEGRFATITLGDDNLPYVASKRLLQPKDDAARAAVAAAFDHLDRAPDVWTVLLDGVNTDEQHRGADEKSFRMTYPFSPALVSTLRSLSGVMQRDRTALKVMQQMLVERQDTMTIDEVIPVGDAFDHIVTGKSNAVLDPQAAALFRSAAQLYEEKLRPVLLETNNLSPQDLEDRNSLPPAYLADERLAKTLLLSAVATKVPALSRLTTTRLASLNHGSIVSPLPGGEARVVGAKVRTWASRVPEIHVDDDHQDPVVRVQLSDVDYESIVDKARVEDNAGRQRNMLRRLLLENLELNLGEDTDMTGAHRHTVVWRGSRREIEIVFGNVRDAGDLPEDRLRATAGTWRFVIDHPFDEEGHSYREDVERIDSLLARNVASQTVLWLPRFLSQEKLKELRRLVVLDWLLTGSGDRWNQYSQHLSETDRSVAKEILHGQRRTLHDALHKAVAQAYGVITAQGGTLQEGAASQVLWSLDRGFTPELATDRPMKVAFERLVSDAFDASYPGHPEFEPADQEVRVPQLQQVLRHVERAVAHPDHRVPLEGDHVAVRRIANALNVGQATETHFLFGEDRFGDWPRLIARGMVEQGLQENEPVTVQQLRGILERAEPARGLRDEVADTVIIAWAALRQRAWFAYNVPMREQVVPGKIQGTWELRPQEMPEPEEWDRARNRASKLFGVGDQPYLTASAVNRLSQHVTDKAAALAAPAQDLVTALEQAYGKLGLRQGARLDMARAAATLVRTLRELSGVPLVRHLAAADLPGTDAMASVSLDKAAGVAQALRAVEWEPLDALLQARNDSTERGEAAAKILDALGTALTAHEYEQSLVGALAVAKKAAWDWAMRPWGVRPEGPDTEPPHPNPPDIAWHAHTVTWGSNSLQQLQEELDQRNAEGRRIELRWRFVDGG
;
A
#
# COMPACT_ATOMS: atom_id res chain seq x y z
N MET A 1 -43.43 -41.58 17.45
CA MET A 1 -43.85 -41.00 18.73
C MET A 1 -43.40 -39.55 18.69
N THR A 2 -44.29 -38.60 18.96
CA THR A 2 -43.94 -37.18 19.03
C THR A 2 -43.04 -36.94 20.23
N SER A 3 -41.87 -36.36 20.02
CA SER A 3 -40.90 -36.05 21.08
C SER A 3 -41.50 -35.07 22.09
N PRO A 4 -41.19 -35.22 23.40
CA PRO A 4 -41.79 -34.39 24.46
C PRO A 4 -41.32 -32.93 24.37
N LEU A 5 -42.15 -32.01 24.86
CA LEU A 5 -41.83 -30.59 24.96
C LEU A 5 -40.95 -30.33 26.20
N LEU A 6 -40.23 -29.20 26.21
CA LEU A 6 -39.35 -28.84 27.34
C LEU A 6 -40.09 -28.81 28.69
N LYS A 7 -41.34 -28.33 28.73
CA LYS A 7 -42.16 -28.29 29.95
C LYS A 7 -42.49 -29.66 30.53
N ASP A 8 -42.47 -30.71 29.69
CA ASP A 8 -42.77 -32.08 30.10
C ASP A 8 -41.51 -32.79 30.63
N VAL A 9 -40.32 -32.24 30.34
CA VAL A 9 -39.01 -32.84 30.68
C VAL A 9 -38.37 -32.18 31.91
N PHE A 10 -38.33 -30.83 31.95
CA PHE A 10 -37.66 -30.07 33.02
C PHE A 10 -38.67 -29.36 33.94
N ASP A 11 -38.31 -29.19 35.21
CA ASP A 11 -39.09 -28.39 36.15
C ASP A 11 -38.88 -26.88 35.92
N ILE A 12 -39.66 -26.31 35.00
CA ILE A 12 -39.55 -24.91 34.58
C ILE A 12 -40.52 -24.04 35.40
N PRO A 13 -40.04 -23.02 36.13
CA PRO A 13 -40.90 -22.13 36.90
C PRO A 13 -41.82 -21.28 36.00
N ARG A 14 -43.04 -20.97 36.48
CA ARG A 14 -44.05 -20.23 35.70
C ARG A 14 -43.67 -18.77 35.40
N ARG A 15 -42.75 -18.17 36.17
CA ARG A 15 -42.21 -16.81 35.99
C ARG A 15 -40.78 -16.73 36.54
N ALA A 16 -39.90 -15.95 35.90
CA ALA A 16 -38.57 -15.62 36.41
C ALA A 16 -38.62 -14.30 37.20
N GLY A 17 -38.53 -14.35 38.52
CA GLY A 17 -38.51 -13.17 39.40
C GLY A 17 -37.15 -12.44 39.38
N ALA A 18 -37.14 -11.14 39.70
CA ALA A 18 -35.90 -10.36 39.75
C ALA A 18 -35.05 -10.66 41.01
N GLU A 19 -35.66 -11.12 42.10
CA GLU A 19 -35.06 -11.17 43.45
C GLU A 19 -34.46 -12.54 43.82
N ASP A 20 -34.66 -13.60 43.03
CA ASP A 20 -34.34 -14.98 43.43
C ASP A 20 -32.82 -15.33 43.45
N TYR A 21 -31.92 -14.42 43.05
CA TYR A 21 -30.49 -14.77 42.85
C TYR A 21 -29.43 -13.81 43.45
N VAL A 22 -29.80 -12.70 44.10
CA VAL A 22 -28.82 -11.72 44.66
C VAL A 22 -28.95 -11.61 46.18
N LEU A 23 -28.01 -12.24 46.90
CA LEU A 23 -27.91 -12.20 48.37
C LEU A 23 -27.05 -11.02 48.84
N ARG A 24 -27.54 -10.22 49.79
CA ARG A 24 -26.78 -9.15 50.46
C ARG A 24 -26.15 -9.67 51.77
N LEU A 25 -24.83 -9.50 51.92
CA LEU A 25 -24.03 -9.97 53.07
C LEU A 25 -24.51 -9.44 54.43
N THR A 26 -25.04 -8.21 54.46
CA THR A 26 -25.54 -7.57 55.69
C THR A 26 -26.92 -8.08 56.11
N SER A 27 -27.72 -8.62 55.18
CA SER A 27 -29.01 -9.26 55.50
C SER A 27 -28.87 -10.71 56.01
N THR A 28 -27.67 -11.29 55.93
CA THR A 28 -27.36 -12.67 56.39
C THR A 28 -26.82 -12.75 57.82
N VAL A 29 -26.88 -11.65 58.59
CA VAL A 29 -26.49 -11.64 60.01
C VAL A 29 -27.65 -12.10 60.92
N ASP A 30 -28.89 -12.13 60.40
CA ASP A 30 -30.04 -12.75 61.05
C ASP A 30 -30.06 -14.28 60.84
N ASP A 31 -30.45 -15.03 61.89
CA ASP A 31 -30.29 -16.48 61.98
C ASP A 31 -31.02 -17.28 60.89
N ASP A 32 -32.19 -16.84 60.42
CA ASP A 32 -33.01 -17.57 59.44
C ASP A 32 -32.54 -17.41 57.98
N GLY A 33 -32.03 -16.22 57.61
CA GLY A 33 -31.57 -15.94 56.24
C GLY A 33 -30.25 -16.65 55.90
N ALA A 34 -29.41 -16.87 56.90
CA ALA A 34 -28.15 -17.59 56.74
C ALA A 34 -28.36 -19.08 56.43
N ALA A 35 -29.36 -19.73 57.02
CA ALA A 35 -29.62 -21.17 56.82
C ALA A 35 -30.06 -21.50 55.38
N GLN A 36 -30.96 -20.69 54.80
CA GLN A 36 -31.42 -20.87 53.43
C GLN A 36 -30.29 -20.62 52.40
N ALA A 37 -29.49 -19.57 52.63
CA ALA A 37 -28.33 -19.28 51.79
C ALA A 37 -27.32 -20.43 51.79
N ILE A 38 -27.05 -21.03 52.95
CA ILE A 38 -26.15 -22.19 53.10
C ILE A 38 -26.70 -23.43 52.37
N HIS A 39 -28.00 -23.70 52.45
CA HIS A 39 -28.62 -24.85 51.78
C HIS A 39 -28.52 -24.77 50.25
N ASP A 40 -28.72 -23.58 49.69
CA ASP A 40 -28.73 -23.39 48.24
C ASP A 40 -27.31 -23.23 47.66
N TYR A 41 -26.27 -23.22 48.49
CA TYR A 41 -24.88 -23.04 48.07
C TYR A 41 -24.28 -24.33 47.48
N VAL A 42 -23.95 -24.29 46.19
CA VAL A 42 -23.33 -25.42 45.49
C VAL A 42 -21.81 -25.33 45.61
N VAL A 43 -21.20 -26.17 46.44
CA VAL A 43 -19.75 -26.20 46.63
C VAL A 43 -19.10 -26.98 45.48
N THR A 44 -18.26 -26.27 44.72
CA THR A 44 -17.49 -26.87 43.62
C THR A 44 -16.09 -27.23 44.08
N PRO A 45 -15.35 -28.13 43.39
CA PRO A 45 -13.98 -28.49 43.79
C PRO A 45 -13.03 -27.29 43.91
N ALA A 46 -13.16 -26.28 43.03
CA ALA A 46 -12.38 -25.04 43.12
C ALA A 46 -12.73 -24.20 44.36
N LEU A 47 -14.00 -24.22 44.80
CA LEU A 47 -14.41 -23.55 46.03
C LEU A 47 -13.87 -24.27 47.27
N VAL A 48 -13.76 -25.60 47.26
CA VAL A 48 -13.13 -26.38 48.35
C VAL A 48 -11.69 -25.90 48.58
N GLU A 49 -10.91 -25.74 47.51
CA GLU A 49 -9.53 -25.23 47.59
C GLU A 49 -9.49 -23.77 48.10
N ALA A 50 -10.42 -22.92 47.64
CA ALA A 50 -10.50 -21.54 48.11
C ALA A 50 -10.82 -21.44 49.61
N PHE A 51 -11.71 -22.28 50.14
CA PHE A 51 -11.99 -22.34 51.58
C PHE A 51 -10.79 -22.84 52.38
N ASP A 52 -10.03 -23.80 51.84
CA ASP A 52 -8.81 -24.30 52.47
C ASP A 52 -7.76 -23.18 52.63
N GLN A 53 -7.53 -22.41 51.56
CA GLN A 53 -6.62 -21.25 51.59
C GLN A 53 -7.09 -20.16 52.56
N ALA A 54 -8.40 -19.91 52.63
CA ALA A 54 -8.95 -18.90 53.52
C ALA A 54 -8.82 -19.29 55.00
N LEU A 55 -9.11 -20.54 55.35
CA LEU A 55 -8.95 -21.03 56.72
C LEU A 55 -7.46 -21.11 57.11
N ASP A 56 -6.56 -21.48 56.19
CA ASP A 56 -5.12 -21.45 56.43
C ASP A 56 -4.60 -20.02 56.69
N LEU A 57 -5.12 -19.01 55.98
CA LEU A 57 -4.78 -17.61 56.21
C LEU A 57 -5.16 -17.15 57.63
N VAL A 58 -6.34 -17.53 58.11
CA VAL A 58 -6.78 -17.21 59.48
C VAL A 58 -5.95 -17.94 60.51
N SER A 59 -5.73 -19.25 60.31
CA SER A 59 -4.91 -20.11 61.16
C SER A 59 -3.46 -19.59 61.29
N SER A 60 -2.83 -19.23 60.17
CA SER A 60 -1.48 -18.68 60.15
C SER A 60 -1.39 -17.29 60.80
N GLY A 61 -2.39 -16.42 60.60
CA GLY A 61 -2.47 -15.11 61.26
C GLY A 61 -2.52 -15.22 62.78
N ILE A 62 -3.31 -16.15 63.31
CA ILE A 62 -3.40 -16.46 64.75
C ILE A 62 -2.07 -17.00 65.27
N ARG A 63 -1.49 -18.01 64.60
CA ARG A 63 -0.25 -18.67 65.01
C ARG A 63 0.93 -17.71 65.08
N GLU A 64 1.06 -16.82 64.10
CA GLU A 64 2.18 -15.88 64.01
C GLU A 64 1.94 -14.58 64.80
N ARG A 65 0.68 -14.30 65.19
CA ARG A 65 0.22 -13.01 65.71
C ARG A 65 0.63 -11.85 64.81
N LYS A 66 0.33 -11.99 63.52
CA LYS A 66 0.58 -11.00 62.49
C LYS A 66 -0.71 -10.72 61.73
N ASN A 67 -0.89 -9.47 61.32
CA ASN A 67 -1.97 -9.13 60.42
C ASN A 67 -1.72 -9.79 59.07
N ARG A 68 -2.79 -10.29 58.47
CA ARG A 68 -2.77 -10.95 57.16
C ARG A 68 -3.93 -10.40 56.35
N GLY A 69 -3.80 -10.44 55.03
CA GLY A 69 -4.90 -10.06 54.16
C GLY A 69 -4.92 -10.91 52.92
N ALA A 70 -6.13 -11.13 52.39
CA ALA A 70 -6.31 -11.76 51.09
C ALA A 70 -7.33 -11.00 50.24
N PHE A 71 -7.01 -10.87 48.95
CA PHE A 71 -7.98 -10.48 47.93
C PHE A 71 -8.76 -11.73 47.47
N LEU A 72 -10.08 -11.67 47.53
CA LEU A 72 -10.95 -12.64 46.88
C LEU A 72 -11.14 -12.23 45.41
N ALA A 73 -10.52 -12.95 44.49
CA ALA A 73 -10.57 -12.69 43.06
C ALA A 73 -11.62 -13.59 42.39
N GLY A 74 -12.40 -13.04 41.46
CA GLY A 74 -13.33 -13.78 40.60
C GLY A 74 -14.23 -12.82 39.82
N SER A 75 -14.95 -13.30 38.80
CA SER A 75 -15.85 -12.47 37.98
C SER A 75 -17.06 -11.90 38.75
N PHE A 76 -17.77 -10.95 38.14
CA PHE A 76 -19.02 -10.43 38.72
C PHE A 76 -20.04 -11.57 38.86
N GLY A 77 -20.59 -11.78 40.06
CA GLY A 77 -21.50 -12.91 40.32
C GLY A 77 -20.82 -14.25 40.62
N SER A 78 -19.49 -14.32 40.72
CA SER A 78 -18.73 -15.53 41.09
C SER A 78 -18.99 -16.05 42.51
N GLY A 79 -19.90 -15.41 43.25
CA GLY A 79 -20.27 -15.81 44.60
C GLY A 79 -19.37 -15.27 45.72
N LYS A 80 -18.52 -14.26 45.50
CA LYS A 80 -17.61 -13.68 46.53
C LYS A 80 -18.31 -13.35 47.86
N SER A 81 -19.44 -12.64 47.81
CA SER A 81 -20.21 -12.30 49.02
C SER A 81 -20.80 -13.54 49.69
N HIS A 82 -21.23 -14.53 48.90
CA HIS A 82 -21.73 -15.81 49.39
C HIS A 82 -20.61 -16.64 50.05
N PHE A 83 -19.42 -16.67 49.44
CA PHE A 83 -18.22 -17.29 49.99
C PHE A 83 -17.83 -16.67 51.34
N MET A 84 -17.82 -15.33 51.44
CA MET A 84 -17.55 -14.63 52.71
C MET A 84 -18.61 -14.95 53.77
N ALA A 85 -19.89 -15.08 53.39
CA ALA A 85 -20.96 -15.45 54.32
C ALA A 85 -20.79 -16.88 54.88
N VAL A 86 -20.46 -17.85 54.02
CA VAL A 86 -20.18 -19.23 54.44
C VAL A 86 -18.91 -19.29 55.31
N LEU A 87 -17.86 -18.56 54.93
CA LEU A 87 -16.63 -18.46 55.75
C LEU A 87 -16.89 -17.81 57.11
N HIS A 88 -17.70 -16.75 57.16
CA HIS A 88 -18.15 -16.12 58.41
C HIS A 88 -18.89 -17.13 59.30
N ALA A 89 -19.78 -17.96 58.73
CA ALA A 89 -20.50 -19.00 59.47
C ALA A 89 -19.58 -20.12 59.97
N LEU A 90 -18.59 -20.54 59.17
CA LEU A 90 -17.57 -21.53 59.55
C LEU A 90 -16.70 -21.03 60.72
N LEU A 91 -16.27 -19.76 60.70
CA LEU A 91 -15.46 -19.13 61.76
C LEU A 91 -16.24 -18.92 63.07
N ARG A 92 -17.58 -18.89 63.02
CA ARG A 92 -18.45 -18.91 64.22
C ARG A 92 -18.82 -20.32 64.69
N HIS A 93 -18.30 -21.37 64.05
CA HIS A 93 -18.61 -22.76 64.36
C HIS A 93 -20.11 -23.13 64.25
N ARG A 94 -20.84 -22.56 63.27
CA ARG A 94 -22.26 -22.92 63.07
C ARG A 94 -22.43 -24.38 62.60
N PRO A 95 -23.37 -25.16 63.16
CA PRO A 95 -23.59 -26.55 62.77
C PRO A 95 -23.94 -26.73 61.28
N GLU A 96 -24.75 -25.84 60.70
CA GLU A 96 -25.25 -25.93 59.33
C GLU A 96 -24.13 -25.80 58.30
N ALA A 97 -23.21 -24.84 58.51
CA ALA A 97 -22.07 -24.64 57.63
C ALA A 97 -21.07 -25.81 57.71
N ARG A 98 -20.97 -26.49 58.86
CA ARG A 98 -20.11 -27.66 59.06
C ARG A 98 -20.74 -28.96 58.55
N ALA A 99 -22.04 -28.97 58.26
CA ALA A 99 -22.75 -30.14 57.73
C ALA A 99 -22.57 -30.33 56.22
N ILE A 100 -22.06 -29.32 55.50
CA ILE A 100 -21.77 -29.38 54.05
C ILE A 100 -20.74 -30.49 53.79
N GLU A 101 -21.14 -31.54 53.07
CA GLU A 101 -20.35 -32.76 52.83
C GLU A 101 -19.01 -32.43 52.15
N GLU A 102 -19.03 -31.57 51.15
CA GLU A 102 -17.87 -31.20 50.34
C GLU A 102 -16.80 -30.41 51.11
N LEU A 103 -17.14 -29.78 52.25
CA LEU A 103 -16.22 -28.98 53.06
C LEU A 103 -15.70 -29.71 54.30
N GLN A 104 -16.19 -30.92 54.60
CA GLN A 104 -15.83 -31.65 55.82
C GLN A 104 -14.31 -31.89 55.91
N ASP A 105 -13.67 -32.34 54.84
CA ASP A 105 -12.23 -32.60 54.79
C ASP A 105 -11.39 -31.35 55.07
N VAL A 106 -11.85 -30.19 54.58
CA VAL A 106 -11.17 -28.90 54.77
C VAL A 106 -11.35 -28.41 56.21
N VAL A 107 -12.56 -28.50 56.76
CA VAL A 107 -12.84 -28.10 58.15
C VAL A 107 -12.03 -28.95 59.14
N VAL A 108 -11.97 -30.26 58.93
CA VAL A 108 -11.19 -31.18 59.79
C VAL A 108 -9.70 -30.83 59.78
N ARG A 109 -9.13 -30.41 58.65
CA ARG A 109 -7.71 -30.07 58.52
C ARG A 109 -7.30 -28.86 59.37
N HIS A 110 -8.20 -27.88 59.54
CA HIS A 110 -7.93 -26.62 60.26
C HIS A 110 -8.52 -26.57 61.66
N ASP A 111 -9.32 -27.57 62.05
CA ASP A 111 -10.03 -27.61 63.32
C ASP A 111 -9.07 -27.56 64.53
N ASP A 112 -7.93 -28.24 64.48
CA ASP A 112 -6.92 -28.24 65.56
C ASP A 112 -6.39 -26.82 65.88
N ALA A 113 -6.35 -25.94 64.88
CA ALA A 113 -5.85 -24.57 65.03
C ALA A 113 -6.94 -23.55 65.36
N LEU A 114 -8.18 -23.80 64.94
CA LEU A 114 -9.28 -22.81 64.99
C LEU A 114 -10.37 -23.15 66.01
N ARG A 115 -10.61 -24.42 66.35
CA ARG A 115 -11.77 -24.86 67.15
C ARG A 115 -11.81 -24.32 68.57
N GLU A 116 -10.66 -24.11 69.20
CA GLU A 116 -10.55 -23.56 70.56
C GLU A 116 -10.35 -22.04 70.59
N LYS A 117 -10.36 -21.36 69.42
CA LYS A 117 -10.09 -19.92 69.32
C LYS A 117 -11.38 -19.13 69.19
N ASN A 118 -11.48 -18.04 69.97
CA ASN A 118 -12.62 -17.14 69.88
C ASN A 118 -12.34 -16.06 68.83
N ILE A 119 -12.87 -16.22 67.63
CA ILE A 119 -12.64 -15.32 66.50
C ILE A 119 -13.81 -14.33 66.40
N LEU A 120 -13.51 -13.04 66.20
CA LEU A 120 -14.50 -12.00 65.93
C LEU A 120 -14.57 -11.71 64.41
N PRO A 121 -15.47 -12.36 63.66
CA PRO A 121 -15.70 -12.02 62.26
C PRO A 121 -16.63 -10.81 62.15
N LEU A 122 -16.22 -9.80 61.38
CA LEU A 122 -16.91 -8.53 61.17
C LEU A 122 -17.07 -8.26 59.67
N ALA A 123 -18.23 -7.79 59.25
CA ALA A 123 -18.54 -7.48 57.86
C ALA A 123 -18.72 -5.98 57.63
N PHE A 124 -18.11 -5.44 56.57
CA PHE A 124 -18.11 -4.02 56.24
C PHE A 124 -18.51 -3.81 54.78
N HIS A 125 -19.27 -2.75 54.54
CA HIS A 125 -19.72 -2.35 53.20
C HIS A 125 -19.35 -0.89 52.94
N PHE A 126 -18.71 -0.61 51.79
CA PHE A 126 -18.08 0.69 51.56
C PHE A 126 -18.89 1.67 50.69
N LEU A 127 -19.95 1.26 49.98
CA LEU A 127 -20.56 2.09 48.93
C LEU A 127 -21.08 3.46 49.41
N ASP A 128 -21.48 3.59 50.67
CA ASP A 128 -22.05 4.82 51.23
C ASP A 128 -21.07 5.60 52.14
N ALA A 129 -19.83 5.12 52.32
CA ALA A 129 -18.87 5.72 53.24
C ALA A 129 -18.11 6.92 52.62
N SER A 130 -17.79 7.94 53.42
CA SER A 130 -16.99 9.09 52.99
C SER A 130 -15.48 8.92 53.23
N SER A 131 -15.06 7.99 54.11
CA SER A 131 -13.65 7.58 54.26
C SER A 131 -13.52 6.13 54.77
N MET A 132 -12.30 5.57 54.69
CA MET A 132 -12.03 4.23 55.23
C MET A 132 -12.19 4.15 56.76
N GLU A 133 -11.83 5.22 57.47
CA GLU A 133 -12.02 5.31 58.92
C GLU A 133 -13.49 5.27 59.32
N GLU A 134 -14.37 5.98 58.59
CA GLU A 134 -15.82 5.94 58.81
C GLU A 134 -16.36 4.51 58.65
N ALA A 135 -16.08 3.87 57.51
CA ALA A 135 -16.56 2.52 57.23
C ALA A 135 -16.12 1.50 58.29
N LEU A 136 -14.84 1.53 58.69
CA LEU A 136 -14.29 0.54 59.61
C LEU A 136 -14.64 0.82 61.09
N PHE A 137 -14.56 2.08 61.53
CA PHE A 137 -14.73 2.41 62.95
C PHE A 137 -16.20 2.48 63.34
N ASP A 138 -17.06 3.10 62.52
CA ASP A 138 -18.50 3.11 62.80
C ASP A 138 -19.07 1.70 62.63
N GLY A 139 -18.66 0.97 61.59
CA GLY A 139 -19.07 -0.43 61.38
C GLY A 139 -18.63 -1.37 62.51
N TYR A 140 -17.46 -1.13 63.13
CA TYR A 140 -17.01 -1.89 64.30
C TYR A 140 -17.87 -1.58 65.53
N VAL A 141 -18.14 -0.29 65.80
CA VAL A 141 -18.98 0.13 66.93
C VAL A 141 -20.39 -0.44 66.81
N GLU A 142 -20.98 -0.44 65.61
CA GLU A 142 -22.31 -1.00 65.35
C GLU A 142 -22.36 -2.50 65.64
N GLN A 143 -21.45 -3.28 65.04
CA GLN A 143 -21.43 -4.74 65.21
C GLN A 143 -21.06 -5.15 66.64
N VAL A 144 -20.19 -4.40 67.32
CA VAL A 144 -19.86 -4.67 68.72
C VAL A 144 -21.00 -4.29 69.66
N ARG A 145 -21.78 -3.24 69.40
CA ARG A 145 -23.00 -2.97 70.17
C ARG A 145 -24.04 -4.08 70.01
N ALA A 146 -24.16 -4.67 68.82
CA ALA A 146 -25.04 -5.80 68.58
C ALA A 146 -24.59 -7.07 69.34
N LEU A 147 -23.29 -7.37 69.36
CA LEU A 147 -22.73 -8.56 70.02
C LEU A 147 -22.50 -8.38 71.53
N HIS A 148 -22.13 -7.18 71.97
CA HIS A 148 -21.76 -6.81 73.35
C HIS A 148 -22.38 -5.47 73.77
N PRO A 149 -23.70 -5.41 74.04
CA PRO A 149 -24.42 -4.14 74.30
C PRO A 149 -23.93 -3.33 75.51
N LYS A 150 -23.16 -3.93 76.43
CA LYS A 150 -22.70 -3.32 77.69
C LYS A 150 -21.18 -3.03 77.72
N ALA A 151 -20.46 -3.32 76.65
CA ALA A 151 -19.03 -3.07 76.58
C ALA A 151 -18.73 -1.56 76.44
N PRO A 152 -17.63 -1.05 77.03
CA PRO A 152 -17.16 0.31 76.74
C PRO A 152 -16.79 0.42 75.25
N LEU A 153 -16.88 1.61 74.67
CA LEU A 153 -16.52 1.82 73.26
C LEU A 153 -15.04 2.23 73.14
N PRO A 154 -14.33 1.79 72.08
CA PRO A 154 -12.97 2.22 71.81
C PRO A 154 -12.89 3.71 71.42
N ALA A 155 -11.77 4.36 71.72
CA ALA A 155 -11.54 5.78 71.43
C ALA A 155 -11.15 6.00 69.95
N PHE A 156 -12.16 6.07 69.08
CA PHE A 156 -11.95 6.29 67.63
C PHE A 156 -12.06 7.76 67.18
N TYR A 157 -12.49 8.68 68.05
CA TYR A 157 -12.80 10.07 67.67
C TYR A 157 -11.92 11.09 68.39
N ARG A 158 -11.40 12.10 67.65
CA ARG A 158 -10.53 13.16 68.22
C ARG A 158 -11.25 14.10 69.20
N THR A 159 -12.58 14.13 69.17
CA THR A 159 -13.42 14.92 70.07
C THR A 159 -13.39 14.44 71.53
N ASP A 160 -12.95 13.21 71.79
CA ASP A 160 -12.87 12.66 73.15
C ASP A 160 -11.74 13.30 73.99
N ASP A 161 -10.64 13.70 73.34
CA ASP A 161 -9.52 14.36 74.01
C ASP A 161 -9.84 15.82 74.34
N LEU A 162 -10.52 16.53 73.43
CA LEU A 162 -11.01 17.89 73.65
C LEU A 162 -11.94 17.98 74.86
N LEU A 163 -12.86 17.02 75.01
CA LEU A 163 -13.79 16.98 76.16
C LEU A 163 -13.08 16.67 77.47
N ARG A 164 -11.95 15.95 77.44
CA ARG A 164 -11.13 15.69 78.62
C ARG A 164 -10.37 16.95 79.06
N ASP A 165 -9.81 17.70 78.11
CA ASP A 165 -9.11 18.96 78.38
C ASP A 165 -10.06 20.05 78.87
N ALA A 166 -11.28 20.10 78.31
CA ALA A 166 -12.35 21.00 78.77
C ALA A 166 -12.72 20.77 80.25
N GLU A 167 -12.73 19.52 80.70
CA GLU A 167 -13.01 19.17 82.10
C GLU A 167 -11.89 19.62 83.05
N GLY A 168 -10.63 19.51 82.63
CA GLY A 168 -9.49 20.05 83.36
C GLY A 168 -9.56 21.58 83.49
N LEU A 169 -9.95 22.28 82.41
CA LEU A 169 -10.11 23.73 82.41
C LEU A 169 -11.26 24.17 83.31
N ARG A 170 -12.42 23.50 83.24
CA ARG A 170 -13.58 23.74 84.11
C ARG A 170 -13.23 23.60 85.59
N ALA A 171 -12.51 22.55 85.96
CA ALA A 171 -12.07 22.33 87.34
C ALA A 171 -11.13 23.44 87.86
N SER A 172 -10.32 24.02 86.98
CA SER A 172 -9.39 25.11 87.34
C SER A 172 -10.05 26.50 87.44
N MET A 173 -11.06 26.77 86.61
CA MET A 173 -11.71 28.08 86.51
C MET A 173 -12.97 28.21 87.39
N GLY A 174 -13.57 27.08 87.78
CA GLY A 174 -14.84 27.03 88.49
C GLY A 174 -16.06 27.12 87.56
N ASP A 175 -17.14 26.43 87.92
CA ASP A 175 -18.33 26.21 87.06
C ASP A 175 -18.96 27.51 86.57
N ALA A 176 -19.15 28.50 87.45
CA ALA A 176 -19.82 29.76 87.09
C ALA A 176 -19.08 30.54 86.00
N ALA A 177 -17.75 30.62 86.07
CA ALA A 177 -16.94 31.34 85.09
C ALA A 177 -16.78 30.55 83.78
N PHE A 178 -16.72 29.22 83.86
CA PHE A 178 -16.62 28.35 82.70
C PHE A 178 -17.90 28.36 81.84
N PHE A 179 -19.07 28.28 82.47
CA PHE A 179 -20.34 28.30 81.74
C PHE A 179 -20.70 29.69 81.19
N ALA A 180 -20.34 30.76 81.91
CA ALA A 180 -20.48 32.12 81.41
C ALA A 180 -19.70 32.35 80.10
N GLY A 181 -18.45 31.88 80.02
CA GLY A 181 -17.65 32.01 78.79
C GLY A 181 -18.08 31.08 77.65
N LEU A 182 -18.79 29.99 77.95
CA LEU A 182 -19.46 29.14 76.95
C LEU A 182 -20.77 29.73 76.39
N GLY A 183 -21.21 30.89 76.87
CA GLY A 183 -22.42 31.57 76.40
C GLY A 183 -23.63 31.50 77.34
N GLY A 184 -23.44 31.13 78.61
CA GLY A 184 -24.50 31.17 79.63
C GLY A 184 -24.57 32.50 80.39
N ASP A 185 -25.16 33.54 79.78
CA ASP A 185 -26.03 34.58 80.42
C ASP A 185 -26.26 35.73 79.42
N ALA A 186 -27.46 35.81 78.85
CA ALA A 186 -27.95 37.01 78.17
C ALA A 186 -29.30 37.43 78.79
N PRO A 187 -29.46 38.68 79.26
CA PRO A 187 -30.67 39.11 79.95
C PRO A 187 -31.87 39.23 78.99
N ALA A 188 -33.01 38.71 79.43
CA ALA A 188 -34.26 38.61 78.68
C ALA A 188 -34.97 39.96 78.55
N ASP A 189 -34.74 40.70 77.46
CA ASP A 189 -35.62 41.81 77.04
C ASP A 189 -35.50 42.18 75.54
N ASP A 190 -35.49 41.18 74.65
CA ASP A 190 -35.57 41.44 73.20
C ASP A 190 -36.55 40.45 72.52
N GLU A 191 -37.60 41.00 71.90
CA GLU A 191 -38.77 40.27 71.38
C GLU A 191 -38.48 39.52 70.06
N TRP A 192 -37.21 39.48 69.63
CA TRP A 192 -36.69 38.59 68.57
C TRP A 192 -36.03 37.31 69.12
N GLY A 193 -35.97 37.14 70.45
CA GLY A 193 -35.40 35.98 71.14
C GLY A 193 -36.27 34.70 71.15
N MET A 194 -37.45 34.69 70.52
CA MET A 194 -38.32 33.49 70.48
C MET A 194 -38.17 32.61 69.22
N VAL A 195 -37.25 32.94 68.30
CA VAL A 195 -37.03 32.15 67.06
C VAL A 195 -35.60 31.58 66.95
N LEU A 196 -34.74 31.84 67.93
CA LEU A 196 -33.46 31.16 68.11
C LEU A 196 -33.42 30.61 69.55
N GLY A 197 -33.79 29.34 69.73
CA GLY A 197 -33.79 28.64 71.03
C GLY A 197 -32.39 28.45 71.60
N GLY A 198 -31.77 29.53 72.07
CA GLY A 198 -30.48 29.55 72.75
C GLY A 198 -30.66 29.39 74.24
N ASP A 199 -30.89 28.15 74.72
CA ASP A 199 -30.57 27.84 76.11
C ASP A 199 -29.05 27.90 76.25
N GLY A 200 -28.54 28.74 77.16
CA GLY A 200 -27.11 28.79 77.48
C GLY A 200 -26.60 27.44 78.01
N TRP A 201 -25.28 27.26 78.03
CA TRP A 201 -24.69 26.04 78.58
C TRP A 201 -24.75 26.03 80.10
N ASP A 202 -25.53 25.12 80.68
CA ASP A 202 -25.52 24.83 82.11
C ASP A 202 -24.85 23.48 82.43
N ARG A 203 -24.69 23.18 83.72
CA ARG A 203 -24.00 21.97 84.16
C ARG A 203 -24.69 20.68 83.69
N ALA A 204 -26.03 20.66 83.68
CA ALA A 204 -26.80 19.48 83.34
C ALA A 204 -26.72 19.17 81.84
N ARG A 205 -26.86 20.20 80.98
CA ARG A 205 -26.73 20.08 79.53
C ARG A 205 -25.30 19.75 79.11
N TYR A 206 -24.30 20.33 79.78
CA TYR A 206 -22.90 20.02 79.55
C TYR A 206 -22.57 18.55 79.85
N ASP A 207 -22.99 18.02 81.00
CA ASP A 207 -22.74 16.63 81.38
C ASP A 207 -23.49 15.64 80.47
N ALA A 208 -24.73 15.96 80.07
CA ALA A 208 -25.50 15.17 79.12
C ALA A 208 -24.86 15.14 77.73
N ALA A 209 -24.45 16.30 77.19
CA ALA A 209 -23.79 16.41 75.89
C ALA A 209 -22.40 15.72 75.88
N ARG A 210 -21.67 15.75 77.00
CA ARG A 210 -20.38 15.05 77.13
C ARG A 210 -20.53 13.52 77.10
N ALA A 211 -21.59 12.99 77.70
CA ALA A 211 -21.89 11.56 77.77
C ALA A 211 -22.61 11.03 76.51
N ALA A 212 -23.12 11.92 75.66
CA ALA A 212 -23.79 11.56 74.42
C ALA A 212 -22.82 11.00 73.36
N GLY A 213 -23.35 10.27 72.39
CA GLY A 213 -22.55 9.59 71.37
C GLY A 213 -21.80 10.58 70.44
N PRO A 214 -20.72 10.14 69.77
CA PRO A 214 -19.87 10.99 68.91
C PRO A 214 -20.62 11.77 67.83
N HIS A 215 -21.71 11.19 67.32
CA HIS A 215 -22.56 11.74 66.26
C HIS A 215 -23.84 12.40 66.78
N SER A 216 -24.00 12.53 68.10
CA SER A 216 -25.16 13.23 68.68
C SER A 216 -25.05 14.74 68.45
N THR A 217 -26.18 15.36 68.13
CA THR A 217 -26.27 16.80 67.87
C THR A 217 -25.85 17.59 69.12
N GLU A 218 -26.21 17.10 70.30
CA GLU A 218 -25.87 17.72 71.59
C GLU A 218 -24.36 17.74 71.85
N ARG A 219 -23.65 16.66 71.50
CA ARG A 219 -22.19 16.59 71.63
C ARG A 219 -21.47 17.49 70.62
N GLN A 220 -21.97 17.56 69.39
CA GLN A 220 -21.43 18.43 68.35
C GLN A 220 -21.62 19.91 68.70
N GLU A 221 -22.77 20.27 69.27
CA GLU A 221 -23.02 21.61 69.82
C GLU A 221 -22.02 21.94 70.93
N LEU A 222 -21.77 21.01 71.85
CA LEU A 222 -20.81 21.20 72.94
C LEU A 222 -19.37 21.40 72.43
N VAL A 223 -18.93 20.55 71.50
CA VAL A 223 -17.61 20.63 70.90
C VAL A 223 -17.43 21.95 70.16
N THR A 224 -18.46 22.39 69.44
CA THR A 224 -18.45 23.68 68.72
C THR A 224 -18.32 24.82 69.72
N ALA A 225 -19.15 24.85 70.76
CA ALA A 225 -19.11 25.89 71.78
C ALA A 225 -17.78 25.94 72.56
N LEU A 226 -17.19 24.77 72.87
CA LEU A 226 -15.88 24.68 73.50
C LEU A 226 -14.75 25.20 72.61
N THR A 227 -14.80 24.89 71.32
CA THR A 227 -13.79 25.33 70.35
C THR A 227 -13.88 26.85 70.13
N ASP A 228 -15.09 27.41 70.08
CA ASP A 228 -15.31 28.84 69.88
C ASP A 228 -14.97 29.68 71.12
N ALA A 229 -15.29 29.17 72.31
CA ALA A 229 -15.09 29.86 73.58
C ALA A 229 -13.66 29.75 74.12
N TYR A 230 -13.11 28.53 74.18
CA TYR A 230 -11.90 28.23 74.97
C TYR A 230 -10.74 27.64 74.15
N PHE A 231 -11.04 26.81 73.15
CA PHE A 231 -10.03 26.00 72.46
C PHE A 231 -9.93 26.35 70.97
N ARG A 232 -9.80 27.64 70.65
CA ARG A 232 -9.82 28.17 69.27
C ARG A 232 -8.73 27.58 68.35
N SER A 233 -7.64 27.07 68.91
CA SER A 233 -6.55 26.42 68.17
C SER A 233 -6.87 25.00 67.68
N TYR A 234 -8.01 24.41 68.08
CA TYR A 234 -8.42 23.05 67.69
C TYR A 234 -9.09 22.97 66.30
N THR A 235 -8.93 24.00 65.47
CA THR A 235 -9.74 24.22 64.28
C THR A 235 -9.43 23.23 63.13
N ARG A 236 -10.40 22.32 62.88
CA ARG A 236 -10.88 21.81 61.56
C ARG A 236 -10.02 20.84 60.71
N GLN A 237 -9.41 19.80 61.28
CA GLN A 237 -9.07 18.58 60.50
C GLN A 237 -9.20 17.26 61.32
N GLY A 238 -10.24 16.47 61.01
CA GLY A 238 -10.38 15.03 61.32
C GLY A 238 -11.35 14.68 62.47
N THR A 239 -12.51 14.10 62.15
CA THR A 239 -13.46 13.52 63.12
C THR A 239 -12.92 12.24 63.77
N TYR A 240 -12.15 11.44 63.01
CA TYR A 240 -11.57 10.16 63.44
C TYR A 240 -10.06 10.28 63.73
N VAL A 241 -9.54 9.37 64.55
CA VAL A 241 -8.09 9.14 64.70
C VAL A 241 -7.48 8.61 63.38
N ASP A 242 -6.15 8.65 63.25
CA ASP A 242 -5.50 8.03 62.07
C ASP A 242 -5.79 6.52 62.05
N LEU A 243 -5.91 5.95 60.86
CA LEU A 243 -6.18 4.52 60.68
C LEU A 243 -5.25 3.60 61.49
N ASP A 244 -3.95 3.92 61.60
CA ASP A 244 -3.01 3.10 62.38
C ASP A 244 -3.35 3.08 63.89
N GLU A 245 -3.77 4.23 64.41
CA GLU A 245 -4.15 4.38 65.81
C GLU A 245 -5.49 3.70 66.10
N GLY A 246 -6.46 3.85 65.20
CA GLY A 246 -7.77 3.22 65.35
C GLY A 246 -7.73 1.69 65.17
N LEU A 247 -6.92 1.15 64.25
CA LEU A 247 -6.72 -0.31 64.14
C LEU A 247 -6.05 -0.89 65.39
N ARG A 248 -5.12 -0.16 66.02
CA ARG A 248 -4.54 -0.55 67.32
C ARG A 248 -5.60 -0.56 68.43
N ALA A 249 -6.40 0.50 68.54
CA ALA A 249 -7.49 0.58 69.51
C ALA A 249 -8.53 -0.53 69.30
N MET A 250 -8.84 -0.89 68.05
CA MET A 250 -9.71 -2.01 67.69
C MET A 250 -9.16 -3.35 68.21
N SER A 251 -7.86 -3.58 68.04
CA SER A 251 -7.18 -4.80 68.50
C SER A 251 -7.12 -4.91 70.03
N GLU A 252 -6.76 -3.83 70.73
CA GLU A 252 -6.75 -3.76 72.20
C GLU A 252 -8.16 -3.98 72.77
N HIS A 253 -9.17 -3.38 72.14
CA HIS A 253 -10.55 -3.54 72.54
C HIS A 253 -11.05 -4.98 72.33
N ALA A 254 -10.79 -5.58 71.17
CA ALA A 254 -11.14 -6.98 70.91
C ALA A 254 -10.48 -7.95 71.91
N GLN A 255 -9.24 -7.68 72.31
CA GLN A 255 -8.56 -8.44 73.36
C GLN A 255 -9.28 -8.33 74.71
N SER A 256 -9.71 -7.12 75.09
CA SER A 256 -10.45 -6.89 76.34
C SER A 256 -11.79 -7.63 76.39
N LEU A 257 -12.37 -7.93 75.22
CA LEU A 257 -13.58 -8.72 75.05
C LEU A 257 -13.33 -10.24 74.98
N GLY A 258 -12.07 -10.68 75.04
CA GLY A 258 -11.69 -12.09 75.05
C GLY A 258 -11.62 -12.75 73.67
N TYR A 259 -11.39 -11.99 72.60
CA TYR A 259 -11.15 -12.54 71.26
C TYR A 259 -9.66 -12.80 70.99
N ASP A 260 -9.37 -13.89 70.28
CA ASP A 260 -8.03 -14.31 69.87
C ASP A 260 -7.61 -13.76 68.49
N ALA A 261 -8.57 -13.38 67.64
CA ALA A 261 -8.37 -12.75 66.33
C ALA A 261 -9.60 -11.94 65.91
N VAL A 262 -9.39 -10.93 65.07
CA VAL A 262 -10.46 -10.21 64.36
C VAL A 262 -10.34 -10.49 62.87
N VAL A 263 -11.44 -10.91 62.23
CA VAL A 263 -11.50 -11.13 60.79
C VAL A 263 -12.39 -10.06 60.17
N LEU A 264 -11.86 -9.26 59.25
CA LEU A 264 -12.53 -8.16 58.58
C LEU A 264 -12.94 -8.59 57.17
N PHE A 265 -14.24 -8.69 56.89
CA PHE A 265 -14.78 -8.91 55.54
C PHE A 265 -15.12 -7.56 54.91
N LEU A 266 -14.29 -7.10 53.97
CA LEU A 266 -14.43 -5.80 53.31
C LEU A 266 -15.08 -6.00 51.94
N ASP A 267 -16.38 -5.78 51.86
CA ASP A 267 -17.13 -5.85 50.60
C ASP A 267 -17.23 -4.45 49.95
N GLU A 268 -17.19 -4.43 48.62
CA GLU A 268 -17.23 -3.22 47.77
C GLU A 268 -16.15 -2.15 48.00
N LEU A 269 -15.08 -2.43 48.76
CA LEU A 269 -13.97 -1.49 48.94
C LEU A 269 -13.36 -1.04 47.61
N VAL A 270 -13.12 -1.99 46.70
CA VAL A 270 -12.52 -1.71 45.39
C VAL A 270 -13.47 -0.91 44.50
N LEU A 271 -14.77 -1.22 44.55
CA LEU A 271 -15.80 -0.53 43.75
C LEU A 271 -16.04 0.89 44.26
N TRP A 272 -16.06 1.09 45.58
CA TRP A 272 -16.13 2.40 46.22
C TRP A 272 -14.96 3.31 45.80
N LEU A 273 -13.74 2.77 45.78
CA LEU A 273 -12.57 3.49 45.26
C LEU A 273 -12.71 3.85 43.78
N ALA A 274 -13.30 2.96 42.97
CA ALA A 274 -13.55 3.23 41.55
C ALA A 274 -14.56 4.36 41.33
N PHE A 275 -15.63 4.45 42.12
CA PHE A 275 -16.60 5.56 42.02
C PHE A 275 -15.99 6.92 42.38
N ALA A 276 -14.99 6.94 43.25
CA ALA A 276 -14.31 8.16 43.68
C ALA A 276 -13.26 8.71 42.68
N MET A 277 -13.12 8.12 41.49
CA MET A 277 -12.14 8.55 40.46
C MET A 277 -12.29 10.01 39.99
N HIS A 278 -13.46 10.61 40.16
CA HIS A 278 -13.69 12.03 39.85
C HIS A 278 -12.87 12.97 40.74
N SER A 279 -12.22 12.45 41.81
CA SER A 279 -11.34 13.18 42.72
C SER A 279 -10.00 12.45 42.90
N PRO A 280 -8.97 12.75 42.07
CA PRO A 280 -7.67 12.07 42.09
C PRO A 280 -6.94 12.10 43.44
N ASP A 281 -7.13 13.18 44.21
CA ASP A 281 -6.54 13.33 45.54
C ASP A 281 -7.20 12.43 46.60
N PHE A 282 -8.52 12.18 46.46
CA PHE A 282 -9.25 11.24 47.32
C PHE A 282 -8.78 9.81 47.08
N PHE A 283 -8.76 9.38 45.83
CA PHE A 283 -8.33 8.04 45.43
C PHE A 283 -6.91 7.72 45.91
N ARG A 284 -5.96 8.64 45.70
CA ARG A 284 -4.56 8.47 46.15
C ARG A 284 -4.44 8.34 47.66
N ARG A 285 -5.20 9.14 48.43
CA ARG A 285 -5.18 9.11 49.89
C ARG A 285 -5.78 7.83 50.45
N GLU A 286 -6.96 7.41 49.96
CA GLU A 286 -7.66 6.24 50.49
C GLU A 286 -7.02 4.91 50.01
N SER A 287 -6.47 4.86 48.79
CA SER A 287 -5.75 3.66 48.30
C SER A 287 -4.49 3.34 49.11
N GLN A 288 -3.74 4.36 49.56
CA GLN A 288 -2.54 4.15 50.40
C GLN A 288 -2.89 3.54 51.77
N LYS A 289 -4.12 3.71 52.26
CA LYS A 289 -4.57 3.17 53.55
C LYS A 289 -4.80 1.65 53.53
N ILE A 290 -5.06 1.04 52.37
CA ILE A 290 -5.27 -0.42 52.25
C ILE A 290 -4.06 -1.18 52.80
N THR A 291 -2.85 -0.69 52.52
CA THR A 291 -1.61 -1.30 53.01
C THR A 291 -1.54 -1.35 54.54
N LYS A 292 -2.11 -0.35 55.23
CA LYS A 292 -2.16 -0.29 56.69
C LYS A 292 -3.02 -1.39 57.32
N LEU A 293 -3.84 -2.13 56.56
CA LEU A 293 -4.57 -3.30 57.08
C LEU A 293 -3.65 -4.50 57.36
N VAL A 294 -2.51 -4.59 56.65
CA VAL A 294 -1.53 -5.67 56.80
C VAL A 294 -0.25 -5.15 57.44
N GLU A 295 0.22 -3.97 57.02
CA GLU A 295 1.46 -3.34 57.49
C GLU A 295 1.25 -1.84 57.78
N GLY A 296 1.09 -1.50 59.05
CA GLY A 296 1.07 -0.11 59.52
C GLY A 296 2.07 0.14 60.65
N SER A 297 2.17 1.38 61.08
CA SER A 297 3.20 1.83 62.05
C SER A 297 2.88 1.47 63.51
N TYR A 298 1.91 0.58 63.73
CA TYR A 298 1.36 0.21 65.04
C TYR A 298 2.11 -0.91 65.78
N GLY A 299 3.19 -1.47 65.20
CA GLY A 299 3.99 -2.53 65.85
C GLY A 299 3.24 -3.87 65.94
N ARG A 300 3.54 -4.68 66.96
CA ARG A 300 2.86 -5.98 67.17
C ARG A 300 1.56 -5.76 67.93
N LEU A 301 0.43 -5.93 67.24
CA LEU A 301 -0.90 -5.81 67.82
C LEU A 301 -1.18 -6.93 68.86
N PRO A 302 -1.96 -6.65 69.93
CA PRO A 302 -2.33 -7.66 70.91
C PRO A 302 -3.12 -8.84 70.32
N VAL A 303 -4.01 -8.54 69.37
CA VAL A 303 -4.83 -9.50 68.61
C VAL A 303 -4.63 -9.23 67.10
N PRO A 304 -4.32 -10.26 66.27
CA PRO A 304 -4.11 -10.06 64.84
C PRO A 304 -5.41 -9.70 64.12
N LEU A 305 -5.30 -8.82 63.11
CA LEU A 305 -6.37 -8.46 62.19
C LEU A 305 -6.16 -9.21 60.87
N ILE A 306 -7.14 -10.01 60.44
CA ILE A 306 -7.11 -10.74 59.17
C ILE A 306 -8.17 -10.15 58.23
N SER A 307 -7.78 -9.61 57.08
CA SER A 307 -8.71 -8.91 56.17
C SER A 307 -8.98 -9.71 54.89
N PHE A 308 -10.23 -9.97 54.57
CA PHE A 308 -10.66 -10.49 53.27
C PHE A 308 -11.30 -9.36 52.46
N ILE A 309 -10.73 -9.04 51.31
CA ILE A 309 -11.17 -7.93 50.46
C ILE A 309 -11.74 -8.49 49.17
N ALA A 310 -13.01 -8.19 48.87
CA ALA A 310 -13.61 -8.60 47.60
C ALA A 310 -13.01 -7.77 46.43
N ARG A 311 -12.41 -8.46 45.45
CA ARG A 311 -11.90 -7.86 44.22
C ARG A 311 -12.75 -8.35 43.04
N GLN A 312 -13.58 -7.45 42.48
CA GLN A 312 -14.49 -7.77 41.38
C GLN A 312 -13.85 -7.60 39.99
N MET A 313 -12.90 -6.69 39.85
CA MET A 313 -12.20 -6.43 38.59
C MET A 313 -10.72 -6.14 38.84
N ASP A 314 -9.90 -6.44 37.83
CA ASP A 314 -8.55 -5.93 37.76
C ASP A 314 -8.62 -4.46 37.31
N LEU A 315 -8.39 -3.52 38.25
CA LEU A 315 -8.51 -2.09 37.99
C LEU A 315 -7.66 -1.63 36.79
N SER A 316 -6.55 -2.34 36.52
CA SER A 316 -5.67 -2.10 35.38
C SER A 316 -6.36 -2.18 34.01
N GLN A 317 -7.36 -3.07 33.84
CA GLN A 317 -8.15 -3.15 32.60
C GLN A 317 -9.12 -1.97 32.47
N TRP A 318 -9.76 -1.57 33.56
CA TRP A 318 -10.70 -0.44 33.55
C TRP A 318 -9.99 0.90 33.34
N PHE A 319 -8.75 1.04 33.83
CA PHE A 319 -7.91 2.19 33.56
C PHE A 319 -7.58 2.33 32.07
N ALA A 320 -7.28 1.24 31.36
CA ALA A 320 -6.95 1.25 29.93
C ALA A 320 -8.11 1.76 29.05
N ASP A 321 -9.34 1.41 29.39
CA ASP A 321 -10.53 1.71 28.56
C ASP A 321 -11.11 3.12 28.80
N SER A 322 -10.73 3.80 29.88
CA SER A 322 -11.33 5.09 30.30
C SER A 322 -10.69 6.36 29.71
N GLY A 323 -9.71 6.24 28.79
CA GLY A 323 -9.19 7.40 28.02
C GLY A 323 -8.40 8.46 28.81
N ALA A 324 -7.81 8.11 29.96
CA ALA A 324 -6.93 9.02 30.71
C ALA A 324 -5.49 9.04 30.15
N SER A 325 -4.77 10.15 30.29
CA SER A 325 -3.38 10.31 29.81
C SER A 325 -2.44 9.23 30.36
N GLY A 326 -1.67 8.57 29.48
CA GLY A 326 -0.87 7.38 29.81
C GLY A 326 0.17 7.51 30.94
N SER A 327 0.58 8.74 31.31
CA SER A 327 1.47 8.98 32.45
C SER A 327 0.77 8.89 33.82
N GLN A 328 -0.55 9.14 33.88
CA GLN A 328 -1.35 9.00 35.10
C GLN A 328 -1.75 7.53 35.31
N GLN A 329 -2.13 6.81 34.25
CA GLN A 329 -2.42 5.37 34.29
C GLN A 329 -1.22 4.56 34.80
N ALA A 330 -0.02 4.79 34.26
CA ALA A 330 1.18 4.06 34.67
C ALA A 330 1.56 4.29 36.14
N ALA A 331 1.36 5.52 36.66
CA ALA A 331 1.62 5.84 38.07
C ALA A 331 0.60 5.21 39.03
N LEU A 332 -0.66 5.06 38.61
CA LEU A 332 -1.73 4.46 39.39
C LEU A 332 -1.67 2.92 39.38
N ASP A 333 -1.38 2.30 38.23
CA ASP A 333 -1.13 0.87 38.09
C ASP A 333 0.10 0.44 38.92
N GLN A 334 1.16 1.25 38.90
CA GLN A 334 2.35 1.00 39.71
C GLN A 334 2.06 1.13 41.22
N ALA A 335 1.18 2.04 41.62
CA ALA A 335 0.77 2.20 43.01
C ALA A 335 -0.02 0.98 43.51
N PHE A 336 -0.97 0.44 42.73
CA PHE A 336 -1.74 -0.75 43.11
C PHE A 336 -0.91 -2.05 43.06
N ARG A 337 -0.10 -2.26 42.01
CA ARG A 337 0.79 -3.45 41.93
C ARG A 337 1.80 -3.52 43.07
N HIS A 338 2.27 -2.37 43.57
CA HIS A 338 3.14 -2.31 44.74
C HIS A 338 2.44 -2.75 46.03
N GLN A 339 1.11 -2.66 46.09
CA GLN A 339 0.28 -3.07 47.23
C GLN A 339 -0.11 -4.55 47.17
N GLU A 340 -0.34 -5.10 45.96
CA GLU A 340 -0.75 -6.51 45.74
C GLU A 340 0.23 -7.53 46.32
N GLY A 341 1.54 -7.27 46.26
CA GLY A 341 2.56 -8.20 46.78
C GLY A 341 2.46 -8.51 48.29
N ARG A 342 1.62 -7.80 49.04
CA ARG A 342 1.45 -7.95 50.49
C ARG A 342 0.18 -8.71 50.90
N PHE A 343 -0.76 -8.92 49.98
CA PHE A 343 -1.99 -9.67 50.21
C PHE A 343 -1.91 -11.01 49.47
N ALA A 344 -2.41 -12.08 50.08
CA ALA A 344 -2.64 -13.32 49.33
C ALA A 344 -3.78 -13.11 48.32
N THR A 345 -3.82 -13.88 47.25
CA THR A 345 -4.97 -13.87 46.32
C THR A 345 -5.62 -15.23 46.36
N ILE A 346 -6.91 -15.26 46.74
CA ILE A 346 -7.74 -16.47 46.73
C ILE A 346 -8.67 -16.35 45.53
N THR A 347 -8.46 -17.21 44.54
CA THR A 347 -9.24 -17.21 43.29
C THR A 347 -10.48 -18.08 43.46
N LEU A 348 -11.66 -17.49 43.33
CA LEU A 348 -12.92 -18.21 43.22
C LEU A 348 -13.10 -18.60 41.76
N GLY A 349 -13.09 -19.91 41.47
CA GLY A 349 -13.20 -20.41 40.10
C GLY A 349 -14.52 -19.98 39.42
N ASP A 350 -14.41 -19.32 38.27
CA ASP A 350 -15.54 -18.88 37.42
C ASP A 350 -16.14 -20.04 36.58
N ASP A 351 -15.71 -21.28 36.82
CA ASP A 351 -15.70 -22.35 35.81
C ASP A 351 -16.79 -23.42 35.93
N ASN A 352 -17.87 -23.21 36.69
CA ASN A 352 -18.86 -24.28 36.91
C ASN A 352 -20.30 -23.92 36.53
N LEU A 353 -20.52 -22.97 35.62
CA LEU A 353 -21.85 -22.68 35.09
C LEU A 353 -22.55 -23.95 34.53
N PRO A 354 -21.89 -24.85 33.78
CA PRO A 354 -22.52 -26.10 33.33
C PRO A 354 -23.01 -26.99 34.49
N TYR A 355 -22.20 -27.11 35.53
CA TYR A 355 -22.54 -27.91 36.72
C TYR A 355 -23.71 -27.29 37.48
N VAL A 356 -23.67 -25.98 37.71
CA VAL A 356 -24.73 -25.23 38.40
C VAL A 356 -26.04 -25.27 37.60
N ALA A 357 -25.99 -25.08 36.27
CA ALA A 357 -27.15 -25.19 35.40
C ALA A 357 -27.78 -26.59 35.43
N SER A 358 -26.96 -27.65 35.41
CA SER A 358 -27.43 -29.04 35.50
C SER A 358 -28.18 -29.33 36.82
N LYS A 359 -27.71 -28.73 37.93
CA LYS A 359 -28.27 -28.95 39.26
C LYS A 359 -29.47 -28.06 39.58
N ARG A 360 -29.52 -26.84 39.04
CA ARG A 360 -30.55 -25.84 39.38
C ARG A 360 -31.65 -25.66 38.33
N LEU A 361 -31.37 -25.86 37.04
CA LEU A 361 -32.33 -25.58 35.97
C LEU A 361 -32.71 -26.82 35.16
N LEU A 362 -31.75 -27.72 34.92
CA LEU A 362 -31.92 -28.82 33.98
C LEU A 362 -32.13 -30.17 34.69
N GLN A 363 -32.70 -30.17 35.89
CA GLN A 363 -33.08 -31.43 36.54
C GLN A 363 -34.29 -32.05 35.84
N PRO A 364 -34.18 -33.30 35.35
CA PRO A 364 -35.33 -34.02 34.82
C PRO A 364 -36.36 -34.29 35.92
N LYS A 365 -37.65 -34.16 35.61
CA LYS A 365 -38.74 -34.39 36.58
C LYS A 365 -38.80 -35.82 37.11
N ASP A 366 -38.55 -36.79 36.24
CA ASP A 366 -38.61 -38.22 36.55
C ASP A 366 -37.56 -39.02 35.74
N ASP A 367 -37.49 -40.33 35.99
CA ASP A 367 -36.55 -41.22 35.31
C ASP A 367 -36.86 -41.36 33.81
N ALA A 368 -38.11 -41.15 33.39
CA ALA A 368 -38.52 -41.19 31.98
C ALA A 368 -38.02 -39.95 31.22
N ALA A 369 -38.13 -38.76 31.83
CA ALA A 369 -37.56 -37.51 31.33
C ALA A 369 -36.03 -37.60 31.25
N ARG A 370 -35.37 -38.21 32.23
CA ARG A 370 -33.91 -38.45 32.18
C ARG A 370 -33.52 -39.35 30.99
N ALA A 371 -34.30 -40.39 30.72
CA ALA A 371 -34.08 -41.25 29.55
C ALA A 371 -34.34 -40.52 28.22
N ALA A 372 -35.37 -39.66 28.17
CA ALA A 372 -35.69 -38.86 26.98
C ALA A 372 -34.56 -37.86 26.65
N VAL A 373 -34.02 -37.16 27.65
CA VAL A 373 -32.86 -36.26 27.49
C VAL A 373 -31.64 -37.01 26.97
N ALA A 374 -31.34 -38.19 27.53
CA ALA A 374 -30.22 -39.00 27.08
C ALA A 374 -30.40 -39.49 25.63
N ALA A 375 -31.60 -39.95 25.27
CA ALA A 375 -31.91 -40.40 23.91
C ALA A 375 -31.83 -39.25 22.89
N ALA A 376 -32.39 -38.07 23.21
CA ALA A 376 -32.33 -36.90 22.35
C ALA A 376 -30.87 -36.44 22.13
N PHE A 377 -30.06 -36.43 23.19
CA PHE A 377 -28.64 -36.09 23.09
C PHE A 377 -27.86 -37.06 22.18
N ASP A 378 -28.16 -38.36 22.26
CA ASP A 378 -27.45 -39.39 21.49
C ASP A 378 -27.84 -39.38 19.99
N HIS A 379 -29.00 -38.82 19.62
CA HIS A 379 -29.49 -38.73 18.22
C HIS A 379 -29.08 -37.44 17.48
N LEU A 380 -28.33 -36.53 18.12
CA LEU A 380 -27.83 -35.32 17.46
C LEU A 380 -26.90 -35.63 16.29
N ASP A 381 -26.98 -34.78 15.25
CA ASP A 381 -26.08 -34.84 14.12
C ASP A 381 -24.63 -34.56 14.57
N ARG A 382 -23.76 -35.54 14.33
CA ARG A 382 -22.32 -35.49 14.66
C ARG A 382 -21.45 -35.15 13.46
N ALA A 383 -22.01 -34.51 12.42
CA ALA A 383 -21.23 -33.96 11.31
C ALA A 383 -20.06 -33.11 11.85
N PRO A 384 -18.79 -33.40 11.46
CA PRO A 384 -17.61 -32.78 12.06
C PRO A 384 -17.64 -31.25 12.05
N ASP A 385 -18.12 -30.66 10.96
CA ASP A 385 -18.15 -29.20 10.77
C ASP A 385 -19.17 -28.51 11.68
N VAL A 386 -20.28 -29.18 12.03
CA VAL A 386 -21.33 -28.64 12.91
C VAL A 386 -21.01 -28.94 14.37
N TRP A 387 -20.63 -30.17 14.68
CA TRP A 387 -20.37 -30.65 16.03
C TRP A 387 -19.20 -29.89 16.67
N THR A 388 -18.14 -29.62 15.92
CA THR A 388 -16.99 -28.86 16.41
C THR A 388 -17.39 -27.43 16.81
N VAL A 389 -18.24 -26.77 16.01
CA VAL A 389 -18.66 -25.38 16.27
C VAL A 389 -19.59 -25.29 17.48
N LEU A 390 -20.48 -26.27 17.68
CA LEU A 390 -21.34 -26.31 18.86
C LEU A 390 -20.54 -26.51 20.16
N LEU A 391 -19.40 -27.23 20.08
CA LEU A 391 -18.50 -27.48 21.19
C LEU A 391 -17.46 -26.37 21.44
N ASP A 392 -17.27 -25.40 20.52
CA ASP A 392 -16.23 -24.34 20.58
C ASP A 392 -16.45 -23.35 21.77
N GLY A 393 -16.15 -23.80 22.99
CA GLY A 393 -16.21 -23.00 24.24
C GLY A 393 -14.95 -22.16 24.51
N VAL A 394 -14.88 -21.50 25.68
CA VAL A 394 -13.73 -20.63 26.04
C VAL A 394 -12.43 -21.43 26.35
N ASN A 395 -12.50 -22.76 26.51
CA ASN A 395 -11.37 -23.60 26.92
C ASN A 395 -10.91 -24.60 25.82
N THR A 396 -10.69 -24.12 24.60
CA THR A 396 -10.30 -24.98 23.47
C THR A 396 -8.79 -24.94 23.23
N ASP A 397 -8.03 -25.70 24.02
CA ASP A 397 -6.75 -26.29 23.55
C ASP A 397 -7.05 -27.68 22.95
N GLU A 398 -6.28 -28.12 21.95
CA GLU A 398 -6.47 -29.42 21.26
C GLU A 398 -6.52 -30.64 22.21
N GLN A 399 -6.03 -30.49 23.46
CA GLN A 399 -6.03 -31.52 24.49
C GLN A 399 -7.36 -31.68 25.26
N HIS A 400 -8.31 -30.74 25.16
CA HIS A 400 -9.49 -30.69 26.05
C HIS A 400 -10.85 -31.03 25.41
N ARG A 401 -10.92 -31.42 24.12
CA ARG A 401 -12.19 -31.72 23.41
C ARG A 401 -13.10 -32.75 24.11
N GLY A 402 -12.54 -33.70 24.88
CA GLY A 402 -13.31 -34.69 25.63
C GLY A 402 -14.06 -34.12 26.85
N ALA A 403 -13.64 -32.96 27.38
CA ALA A 403 -14.31 -32.30 28.49
C ALA A 403 -15.57 -31.53 28.04
N ASP A 404 -15.61 -31.06 26.79
CA ASP A 404 -16.70 -30.24 26.25
C ASP A 404 -17.95 -31.06 25.90
N GLU A 405 -17.81 -32.31 25.42
CA GLU A 405 -18.97 -33.21 25.20
C GLU A 405 -19.66 -33.55 26.53
N LYS A 406 -18.89 -33.81 27.59
CA LYS A 406 -19.43 -34.05 28.94
C LYS A 406 -20.16 -32.81 29.46
N SER A 407 -19.61 -31.61 29.19
CA SER A 407 -20.23 -30.34 29.55
C SER A 407 -21.51 -30.07 28.76
N PHE A 408 -21.53 -30.40 27.47
CA PHE A 408 -22.74 -30.32 26.64
C PHE A 408 -23.83 -31.26 27.16
N ARG A 409 -23.46 -32.49 27.54
CA ARG A 409 -24.42 -33.45 28.12
C ARG A 409 -25.04 -32.96 29.43
N MET A 410 -24.29 -32.17 30.23
CA MET A 410 -24.81 -31.55 31.45
C MET A 410 -25.70 -30.32 31.20
N THR A 411 -25.56 -29.67 30.04
CA THR A 411 -26.22 -28.40 29.72
C THR A 411 -27.29 -28.50 28.64
N TYR A 412 -27.47 -29.66 28.03
CA TYR A 412 -28.51 -29.90 27.03
C TYR A 412 -29.89 -29.46 27.52
N PRO A 413 -30.66 -28.66 26.73
CA PRO A 413 -30.52 -28.36 25.30
C PRO A 413 -29.65 -27.13 24.93
N PHE A 414 -28.85 -26.59 25.85
CA PHE A 414 -27.94 -25.47 25.59
C PHE A 414 -26.58 -25.97 25.09
N SER A 415 -26.11 -25.47 23.93
CA SER A 415 -24.78 -25.80 23.42
C SER A 415 -23.67 -25.13 24.23
N PRO A 416 -22.46 -25.72 24.34
CA PRO A 416 -21.31 -25.07 24.97
C PRO A 416 -20.99 -23.69 24.39
N ALA A 417 -21.14 -23.51 23.07
CA ALA A 417 -21.02 -22.21 22.41
C ALA A 417 -22.01 -21.16 22.95
N LEU A 418 -23.27 -21.55 23.16
CA LEU A 418 -24.29 -20.67 23.74
C LEU A 418 -24.00 -20.36 25.22
N VAL A 419 -23.68 -21.38 26.03
CA VAL A 419 -23.34 -21.21 27.45
C VAL A 419 -22.13 -20.29 27.63
N SER A 420 -21.11 -20.46 26.77
CA SER A 420 -19.92 -19.60 26.68
C SER A 420 -20.28 -18.15 26.34
N THR A 421 -21.16 -17.96 25.35
CA THR A 421 -21.65 -16.64 24.93
C THR A 421 -22.39 -15.94 26.07
N LEU A 422 -23.31 -16.64 26.74
CA LEU A 422 -24.06 -16.14 27.89
C LEU A 422 -23.14 -15.77 29.06
N ARG A 423 -22.13 -16.60 29.33
CA ARG A 423 -21.14 -16.33 30.37
C ARG A 423 -20.37 -15.04 30.07
N SER A 424 -19.80 -14.94 28.86
CA SER A 424 -19.01 -13.78 28.45
C SER A 424 -19.81 -12.48 28.48
N LEU A 425 -21.10 -12.52 28.10
CA LEU A 425 -21.95 -11.34 28.08
C LEU A 425 -22.53 -11.00 29.45
N SER A 426 -22.81 -11.99 30.30
CA SER A 426 -23.33 -11.76 31.66
C SER A 426 -22.35 -11.00 32.56
N GLY A 427 -21.04 -11.15 32.36
CA GLY A 427 -20.01 -10.41 33.10
C GLY A 427 -20.04 -8.89 32.86
N VAL A 428 -20.71 -8.43 31.80
CA VAL A 428 -20.81 -7.02 31.41
C VAL A 428 -22.15 -6.38 31.85
N MET A 429 -23.12 -7.19 32.28
CA MET A 429 -24.46 -6.76 32.69
C MET A 429 -24.57 -6.49 34.21
N GLN A 430 -25.65 -5.81 34.62
CA GLN A 430 -25.98 -5.43 36.00
C GLN A 430 -26.07 -6.63 36.96
N ARG A 431 -25.93 -6.32 38.27
CA ARG A 431 -25.94 -7.23 39.42
C ARG A 431 -26.93 -8.40 39.36
N ASP A 432 -28.11 -8.15 38.83
CA ASP A 432 -29.26 -9.06 38.92
C ASP A 432 -29.40 -9.99 37.69
N ARG A 433 -28.43 -9.99 36.76
CA ARG A 433 -28.54 -10.69 35.47
C ARG A 433 -27.38 -11.66 35.22
N THR A 434 -27.50 -12.85 35.80
CA THR A 434 -26.55 -13.96 35.57
C THR A 434 -26.90 -14.74 34.31
N ALA A 435 -25.90 -15.41 33.71
CA ALA A 435 -26.13 -16.32 32.58
C ALA A 435 -27.23 -17.37 32.87
N LEU A 436 -27.30 -17.85 34.12
CA LEU A 436 -28.31 -18.79 34.59
C LEU A 436 -29.74 -18.22 34.47
N LYS A 437 -29.94 -16.94 34.79
CA LYS A 437 -31.24 -16.28 34.66
C LYS A 437 -31.66 -16.16 33.19
N VAL A 438 -30.73 -15.86 32.29
CA VAL A 438 -31.01 -15.81 30.85
C VAL A 438 -31.37 -17.20 30.32
N MET A 439 -30.65 -18.25 30.71
CA MET A 439 -31.00 -19.64 30.38
C MET A 439 -32.43 -19.98 30.85
N GLN A 440 -32.79 -19.60 32.08
CA GLN A 440 -34.14 -19.83 32.61
C GLN A 440 -35.21 -19.09 31.78
N GLN A 441 -34.96 -17.82 31.40
CA GLN A 441 -35.88 -17.05 30.55
C GLN A 441 -36.09 -17.71 29.18
N MET A 442 -35.01 -18.20 28.56
CA MET A 442 -35.06 -18.92 27.28
C MET A 442 -35.89 -20.21 27.39
N LEU A 443 -35.73 -20.97 28.49
CA LEU A 443 -36.56 -22.16 28.76
C LEU A 443 -38.04 -21.81 28.94
N VAL A 444 -38.35 -20.74 29.67
CA VAL A 444 -39.74 -20.29 29.90
C VAL A 444 -40.41 -19.86 28.59
N GLU A 445 -39.70 -19.13 27.72
CA GLU A 445 -40.24 -18.68 26.43
C GLU A 445 -40.47 -19.86 25.48
N ARG A 446 -39.58 -20.86 25.51
CA ARG A 446 -39.61 -22.02 24.59
C ARG A 446 -40.43 -23.22 25.12
N GLN A 447 -40.97 -23.14 26.34
CA GLN A 447 -41.54 -24.29 27.05
C GLN A 447 -42.68 -25.01 26.29
N ASP A 448 -43.45 -24.26 25.48
CA ASP A 448 -44.61 -24.75 24.74
C ASP A 448 -44.34 -24.99 23.24
N THR A 449 -43.22 -24.49 22.71
CA THR A 449 -42.93 -24.48 21.26
C THR A 449 -41.81 -25.43 20.83
N MET A 450 -40.86 -25.71 21.73
CA MET A 450 -39.63 -26.45 21.42
C MET A 450 -39.69 -27.88 21.94
N THR A 451 -39.31 -28.83 21.09
CA THR A 451 -39.18 -30.24 21.49
C THR A 451 -37.80 -30.52 22.08
N ILE A 452 -37.68 -31.60 22.86
CA ILE A 452 -36.40 -31.97 23.48
C ILE A 452 -35.33 -32.39 22.46
N ASP A 453 -35.68 -32.68 21.20
CA ASP A 453 -34.72 -33.10 20.17
C ASP A 453 -33.93 -31.92 19.58
N GLU A 454 -34.39 -30.70 19.80
CA GLU A 454 -33.79 -29.48 19.24
C GLU A 454 -32.69 -28.92 20.17
N VAL A 455 -31.72 -28.22 19.57
CA VAL A 455 -30.72 -27.41 20.30
C VAL A 455 -31.14 -25.96 20.24
N ILE A 456 -30.99 -25.22 21.34
CA ILE A 456 -31.35 -23.80 21.35
C ILE A 456 -30.35 -23.00 20.49
N PRO A 457 -30.79 -22.29 19.43
CA PRO A 457 -29.92 -21.46 18.60
C PRO A 457 -29.26 -20.32 19.37
N VAL A 458 -28.03 -19.95 19.00
CA VAL A 458 -27.33 -18.84 19.66
C VAL A 458 -28.05 -17.51 19.47
N GLY A 459 -28.67 -17.29 18.31
CA GLY A 459 -29.41 -16.07 17.99
C GLY A 459 -30.57 -15.77 18.93
N ASP A 460 -31.16 -16.79 19.56
CA ASP A 460 -32.26 -16.61 20.53
C ASP A 460 -31.81 -15.84 21.78
N ALA A 461 -30.51 -15.87 22.10
CA ALA A 461 -29.98 -15.13 23.24
C ALA A 461 -29.99 -13.60 23.02
N PHE A 462 -30.07 -13.13 21.78
CA PHE A 462 -29.96 -11.70 21.46
C PHE A 462 -31.04 -10.88 22.17
N ASP A 463 -32.30 -11.33 22.19
CA ASP A 463 -33.38 -10.54 22.78
C ASP A 463 -33.24 -10.44 24.32
N HIS A 464 -32.76 -11.51 24.94
CA HIS A 464 -32.56 -11.56 26.38
C HIS A 464 -31.32 -10.82 26.86
N ILE A 465 -30.38 -10.50 25.97
CA ILE A 465 -29.14 -9.80 26.35
C ILE A 465 -29.16 -8.35 25.83
N VAL A 466 -29.50 -8.15 24.56
CA VAL A 466 -29.32 -6.89 23.83
C VAL A 466 -30.55 -5.99 23.89
N THR A 467 -31.75 -6.51 23.59
CA THR A 467 -32.98 -5.70 23.55
C THR A 467 -33.63 -5.52 24.93
N GLY A 468 -33.23 -6.32 25.92
CA GLY A 468 -33.66 -6.22 27.31
C GLY A 468 -33.08 -5.02 28.08
N LYS A 469 -33.43 -3.79 27.70
CA LYS A 469 -33.16 -2.50 28.38
C LYS A 469 -31.66 -2.20 28.59
N SER A 470 -31.08 -1.50 27.62
CA SER A 470 -29.69 -1.01 27.52
C SER A 470 -29.15 -0.21 28.72
N ASN A 471 -30.00 0.15 29.69
CA ASN A 471 -29.61 0.80 30.94
C ASN A 471 -29.05 -0.18 31.98
N ALA A 472 -29.00 -1.48 31.65
CA ALA A 472 -28.57 -2.55 32.53
C ALA A 472 -27.10 -2.98 32.34
N VAL A 473 -26.28 -2.21 31.62
CA VAL A 473 -24.87 -2.51 31.37
C VAL A 473 -23.99 -1.61 32.25
N LEU A 474 -23.02 -2.19 32.96
CA LEU A 474 -22.18 -1.46 33.91
C LEU A 474 -21.10 -0.62 33.22
N ASP A 475 -20.59 -1.09 32.08
CA ASP A 475 -19.57 -0.42 31.27
C ASP A 475 -20.21 0.50 30.21
N PRO A 476 -19.93 1.82 30.21
CA PRO A 476 -20.43 2.75 29.19
C PRO A 476 -20.07 2.37 27.75
N GLN A 477 -18.89 1.75 27.51
CA GLN A 477 -18.46 1.36 26.16
C GLN A 477 -19.21 0.12 25.66
N ALA A 478 -19.27 -0.93 26.47
CA ALA A 478 -20.10 -2.08 26.14
C ALA A 478 -21.58 -1.67 25.97
N ALA A 479 -22.09 -0.77 26.82
CA ALA A 479 -23.46 -0.28 26.70
C ALA A 479 -23.71 0.41 25.35
N ALA A 480 -22.71 1.10 24.79
CA ALA A 480 -22.76 1.65 23.44
C ALA A 480 -22.85 0.55 22.39
N LEU A 481 -21.98 -0.47 22.45
CA LEU A 481 -22.03 -1.61 21.51
C LEU A 481 -23.39 -2.33 21.52
N PHE A 482 -23.98 -2.54 22.70
CA PHE A 482 -25.33 -3.12 22.81
C PHE A 482 -26.40 -2.23 22.17
N ARG A 483 -26.32 -0.90 22.35
CA ARG A 483 -27.23 0.04 21.67
C ARG A 483 -27.01 0.03 20.16
N SER A 484 -25.77 0.11 19.67
CA SER A 484 -25.47 0.04 18.23
C SER A 484 -26.00 -1.25 17.61
N ALA A 485 -25.86 -2.39 18.30
CA ALA A 485 -26.37 -3.68 17.81
C ALA A 485 -27.90 -3.72 17.74
N ALA A 486 -28.59 -3.20 18.77
CA ALA A 486 -30.06 -3.10 18.78
C ALA A 486 -30.54 -2.16 17.66
N GLN A 487 -29.89 -1.01 17.49
CA GLN A 487 -30.24 -0.04 16.46
C GLN A 487 -30.00 -0.59 15.05
N LEU A 488 -28.86 -1.25 14.81
CA LEU A 488 -28.56 -1.88 13.53
C LEU A 488 -29.59 -2.96 13.17
N TYR A 489 -30.04 -3.72 14.17
CA TYR A 489 -31.11 -4.70 13.99
C TYR A 489 -32.43 -4.02 13.60
N GLU A 490 -32.92 -3.08 14.42
CA GLU A 490 -34.25 -2.48 14.27
C GLU A 490 -34.36 -1.58 13.04
N GLU A 491 -33.34 -0.77 12.76
CA GLU A 491 -33.38 0.27 11.73
C GLU A 491 -32.96 -0.22 10.35
N LYS A 492 -32.06 -1.22 10.26
CA LYS A 492 -31.49 -1.67 8.97
C LYS A 492 -31.81 -3.11 8.63
N LEU A 493 -31.49 -4.05 9.51
CA LEU A 493 -31.67 -5.48 9.22
C LEU A 493 -33.14 -5.88 9.18
N ARG A 494 -33.95 -5.47 10.16
CA ARG A 494 -35.38 -5.81 10.25
C ARG A 494 -36.17 -5.39 8.99
N PRO A 495 -36.03 -4.16 8.44
CA PRO A 495 -36.64 -3.81 7.16
C PRO A 495 -36.23 -4.72 6.00
N VAL A 496 -34.94 -5.07 5.89
CA VAL A 496 -34.45 -5.96 4.83
C VAL A 496 -35.04 -7.37 4.97
N LEU A 497 -35.14 -7.89 6.20
CA LEU A 497 -35.75 -9.19 6.49
C LEU A 497 -37.25 -9.22 6.16
N LEU A 498 -37.98 -8.14 6.47
CA LEU A 498 -39.40 -8.00 6.15
C LEU A 498 -39.65 -7.96 4.63
N GLU A 499 -38.89 -7.15 3.90
CA GLU A 499 -39.01 -7.06 2.43
C GLU A 499 -38.69 -8.40 1.76
N THR A 500 -37.62 -9.08 2.19
CA THR A 500 -37.21 -10.38 1.63
C THR A 500 -38.27 -11.46 1.83
N ASN A 501 -39.01 -11.40 2.94
CA ASN A 501 -40.06 -12.37 3.28
C ASN A 501 -41.48 -11.91 2.88
N ASN A 502 -41.62 -10.74 2.22
CA ASN A 502 -42.91 -10.13 1.87
C ASN A 502 -43.84 -9.92 3.08
N LEU A 503 -43.30 -9.48 4.21
CA LEU A 503 -44.04 -9.23 5.46
C LEU A 503 -44.10 -7.73 5.76
N SER A 504 -45.17 -7.31 6.44
CA SER A 504 -45.33 -5.95 6.96
C SER A 504 -44.93 -5.89 8.45
N PRO A 505 -44.61 -4.69 8.98
CA PRO A 505 -44.33 -4.54 10.41
C PRO A 505 -45.48 -4.97 11.35
N GLN A 506 -46.73 -4.95 10.88
CA GLN A 506 -47.92 -5.35 11.65
C GLN A 506 -48.01 -6.87 11.84
N ASP A 507 -47.47 -7.64 10.90
CA ASP A 507 -47.49 -9.11 10.95
C ASP A 507 -46.61 -9.67 12.08
N LEU A 508 -45.76 -8.82 12.68
CA LEU A 508 -44.86 -9.18 13.78
C LEU A 508 -45.54 -9.22 15.17
N GLU A 509 -46.80 -8.78 15.28
CA GLU A 509 -47.52 -8.77 16.56
C GLU A 509 -47.88 -10.19 17.07
N ASP A 510 -48.12 -11.14 16.17
CA ASP A 510 -48.37 -12.55 16.51
C ASP A 510 -47.19 -13.43 16.07
N ARG A 511 -46.26 -13.68 17.00
CA ARG A 511 -45.05 -14.48 16.78
C ARG A 511 -45.37 -15.93 16.33
N ASN A 512 -46.55 -16.47 16.66
CA ASN A 512 -46.95 -17.82 16.25
C ASN A 512 -47.43 -17.88 14.79
N SER A 513 -47.73 -16.73 14.18
CA SER A 513 -48.18 -16.62 12.78
C SER A 513 -47.03 -16.45 11.78
N LEU A 514 -45.80 -16.26 12.26
CA LEU A 514 -44.65 -15.92 11.43
C LEU A 514 -44.13 -17.13 10.62
N PRO A 515 -43.76 -16.92 9.34
CA PRO A 515 -43.15 -17.98 8.53
C PRO A 515 -41.86 -18.51 9.16
N PRO A 516 -41.61 -19.84 9.17
CA PRO A 516 -40.36 -20.41 9.68
C PRO A 516 -39.09 -19.84 9.00
N ALA A 517 -39.18 -19.47 7.72
CA ALA A 517 -38.08 -18.83 6.98
C ALA A 517 -37.68 -17.47 7.55
N TYR A 518 -38.66 -16.66 8.00
CA TYR A 518 -38.38 -15.37 8.64
C TYR A 518 -37.69 -15.57 10.00
N LEU A 519 -38.19 -16.50 10.82
CA LEU A 519 -37.59 -16.81 12.13
C LEU A 519 -36.14 -17.32 11.99
N ALA A 520 -35.87 -18.11 10.95
CA ALA A 520 -34.51 -18.55 10.63
C ALA A 520 -33.60 -17.36 10.29
N ASP A 521 -34.07 -16.45 9.45
CA ASP A 521 -33.30 -15.27 9.04
C ASP A 521 -33.09 -14.28 10.18
N GLU A 522 -34.09 -14.12 11.04
CA GLU A 522 -34.02 -13.35 12.26
C GLU A 522 -32.95 -13.90 13.21
N ARG A 523 -32.91 -15.22 13.45
CA ARG A 523 -31.88 -15.86 14.29
C ARG A 523 -30.47 -15.73 13.72
N LEU A 524 -30.33 -15.85 12.39
CA LEU A 524 -29.04 -15.66 11.72
C LEU A 524 -28.53 -14.22 11.88
N ALA A 525 -29.39 -13.22 11.64
CA ALA A 525 -29.07 -11.82 11.84
C ALA A 525 -28.68 -11.52 13.30
N LYS A 526 -29.45 -12.06 14.26
CA LYS A 526 -29.19 -11.91 15.70
C LYS A 526 -27.87 -12.56 16.14
N THR A 527 -27.55 -13.74 15.64
CA THR A 527 -26.26 -14.40 15.89
C THR A 527 -25.09 -13.59 15.33
N LEU A 528 -25.26 -13.05 14.13
CA LEU A 528 -24.26 -12.21 13.50
C LEU A 528 -24.00 -10.94 14.33
N LEU A 529 -25.05 -10.29 14.85
CA LEU A 529 -24.90 -9.14 15.74
C LEU A 529 -24.27 -9.51 17.09
N LEU A 530 -24.63 -10.66 17.67
CA LEU A 530 -24.00 -11.17 18.90
C LEU A 530 -22.49 -11.33 18.71
N SER A 531 -22.00 -11.70 17.52
CA SER A 531 -20.57 -11.82 17.26
C SER A 531 -19.80 -10.50 17.35
N ALA A 532 -20.45 -9.39 17.02
CA ALA A 532 -19.84 -8.07 17.12
C ALA A 532 -19.85 -7.54 18.56
N VAL A 533 -20.77 -8.00 19.40
CA VAL A 533 -20.84 -7.64 20.81
C VAL A 533 -19.96 -8.56 21.68
N ALA A 534 -19.87 -9.85 21.34
CA ALA A 534 -19.18 -10.88 22.12
C ALA A 534 -17.85 -11.32 21.48
N THR A 535 -16.98 -10.37 21.16
CA THR A 535 -15.74 -10.61 20.39
C THR A 535 -14.74 -11.56 21.04
N LYS A 536 -14.80 -11.73 22.37
CA LYS A 536 -13.92 -12.61 23.15
C LYS A 536 -14.37 -14.09 23.15
N VAL A 537 -15.51 -14.42 22.55
CA VAL A 537 -16.05 -15.79 22.53
C VAL A 537 -15.51 -16.54 21.32
N PRO A 538 -14.77 -17.66 21.49
CA PRO A 538 -14.18 -18.39 20.36
C PRO A 538 -15.20 -18.85 19.31
N ALA A 539 -16.37 -19.37 19.73
CA ALA A 539 -17.46 -19.75 18.82
C ALA A 539 -17.93 -18.63 17.88
N LEU A 540 -17.89 -17.38 18.37
CA LEU A 540 -18.32 -16.19 17.64
C LEU A 540 -17.15 -15.44 16.97
N SER A 541 -15.92 -15.88 17.23
CA SER A 541 -14.74 -15.34 16.58
C SER A 541 -14.65 -15.88 15.14
N ARG A 542 -14.36 -14.99 14.19
CA ARG A 542 -14.19 -15.34 12.75
C ARG A 542 -15.36 -16.19 12.20
N LEU A 543 -16.57 -15.64 12.24
CA LEU A 543 -17.76 -16.31 11.70
C LEU A 543 -17.62 -16.58 10.20
N THR A 544 -17.63 -17.85 9.80
CA THR A 544 -17.84 -18.25 8.41
C THR A 544 -19.32 -18.58 8.17
N THR A 545 -19.73 -18.75 6.92
CA THR A 545 -21.12 -19.14 6.60
C THR A 545 -21.48 -20.50 7.17
N THR A 546 -20.53 -21.45 7.20
CA THR A 546 -20.67 -22.74 7.87
C THR A 546 -20.87 -22.56 9.37
N ARG A 547 -19.99 -21.78 10.04
CA ARG A 547 -20.09 -21.53 11.48
C ARG A 547 -21.41 -20.85 11.84
N LEU A 548 -21.84 -19.85 11.07
CA LEU A 548 -23.10 -19.13 11.29
C LEU A 548 -24.32 -20.06 11.16
N ALA A 549 -24.29 -21.00 10.21
CA ALA A 549 -25.32 -22.04 10.09
C ALA A 549 -25.31 -22.99 11.30
N SER A 550 -24.14 -23.47 11.72
CA SER A 550 -24.00 -24.41 12.85
C SER A 550 -24.44 -23.80 14.19
N LEU A 551 -24.16 -22.52 14.45
CA LEU A 551 -24.62 -21.84 15.68
C LEU A 551 -26.15 -21.64 15.72
N ASN A 552 -26.81 -21.76 14.57
CA ASN A 552 -28.26 -21.71 14.43
C ASN A 552 -28.84 -23.06 13.99
N HIS A 553 -28.21 -24.15 14.47
CA HIS A 553 -28.58 -25.51 14.12
C HIS A 553 -30.10 -25.75 14.23
N GLY A 554 -30.66 -26.47 13.25
CA GLY A 554 -32.09 -26.77 13.19
C GLY A 554 -32.98 -25.61 12.71
N SER A 555 -32.46 -24.40 12.52
CA SER A 555 -33.26 -23.26 12.03
C SER A 555 -33.32 -23.14 10.51
N ILE A 556 -32.31 -23.64 9.78
CA ILE A 556 -32.20 -23.46 8.32
C ILE A 556 -32.73 -24.69 7.60
N VAL A 557 -33.70 -24.52 6.70
CA VAL A 557 -34.21 -25.60 5.86
C VAL A 557 -33.45 -25.59 4.53
N SER A 558 -32.57 -26.57 4.32
CA SER A 558 -31.88 -26.80 3.04
C SER A 558 -32.47 -28.02 2.31
N PRO A 559 -32.78 -27.92 1.00
CA PRO A 559 -33.25 -29.07 0.21
C PRO A 559 -32.17 -30.13 -0.04
N LEU A 560 -30.90 -29.80 0.19
CA LEU A 560 -29.76 -30.72 0.09
C LEU A 560 -29.04 -30.78 1.45
N PRO A 561 -28.75 -31.99 1.99
CA PRO A 561 -27.90 -32.15 3.17
C PRO A 561 -26.54 -31.45 2.96
N GLY A 562 -26.12 -30.63 3.92
CA GLY A 562 -24.88 -29.83 3.82
C GLY A 562 -24.97 -28.56 2.96
N GLY A 563 -26.14 -28.25 2.38
CA GLY A 563 -26.35 -27.05 1.57
C GLY A 563 -26.60 -25.75 2.38
N GLU A 564 -26.65 -25.83 3.70
CA GLU A 564 -27.01 -24.75 4.61
C GLU A 564 -26.05 -23.56 4.52
N ALA A 565 -24.73 -23.82 4.50
CA ALA A 565 -23.71 -22.78 4.37
C ALA A 565 -23.89 -21.95 3.08
N ARG A 566 -24.25 -22.59 1.96
CA ARG A 566 -24.50 -21.90 0.69
C ARG A 566 -25.74 -21.00 0.75
N VAL A 567 -26.81 -21.47 1.40
CA VAL A 567 -28.03 -20.68 1.60
C VAL A 567 -27.73 -19.47 2.47
N VAL A 568 -27.03 -19.67 3.59
CA VAL A 568 -26.61 -18.58 4.49
C VAL A 568 -25.71 -17.58 3.77
N GLY A 569 -24.71 -18.05 3.02
CA GLY A 569 -23.82 -17.16 2.26
C GLY A 569 -24.52 -16.30 1.22
N ALA A 570 -25.56 -16.82 0.57
CA ALA A 570 -26.39 -16.03 -0.35
C ALA A 570 -27.21 -14.95 0.39
N LYS A 571 -27.79 -15.29 1.54
CA LYS A 571 -28.55 -14.35 2.37
C LYS A 571 -27.67 -13.23 2.92
N VAL A 572 -26.51 -13.57 3.50
CA VAL A 572 -25.58 -12.58 4.05
C VAL A 572 -25.04 -11.64 2.98
N ARG A 573 -24.71 -12.12 1.77
CA ARG A 573 -24.29 -11.24 0.66
C ARG A 573 -25.39 -10.27 0.24
N THR A 574 -26.65 -10.70 0.29
CA THR A 574 -27.82 -9.84 0.03
C THR A 574 -27.99 -8.79 1.12
N TRP A 575 -27.70 -9.13 2.38
CA TRP A 575 -27.72 -8.15 3.47
C TRP A 575 -26.56 -7.17 3.38
N ALA A 576 -25.34 -7.64 3.08
CA ALA A 576 -24.14 -6.82 2.96
C ALA A 576 -24.20 -5.78 1.83
N SER A 577 -24.97 -6.01 0.77
CA SER A 577 -25.19 -5.00 -0.27
C SER A 577 -26.06 -3.83 0.19
N ARG A 578 -26.88 -4.03 1.23
CA ARG A 578 -27.82 -3.03 1.77
C ARG A 578 -27.40 -2.47 3.13
N VAL A 579 -26.60 -3.21 3.89
CA VAL A 579 -26.17 -2.89 5.26
C VAL A 579 -24.63 -2.82 5.28
N PRO A 580 -24.03 -1.62 5.13
CA PRO A 580 -22.57 -1.44 5.03
C PRO A 580 -21.78 -1.92 6.24
N GLU A 581 -22.41 -2.03 7.41
CA GLU A 581 -21.80 -2.57 8.63
C GLU A 581 -21.41 -4.05 8.48
N ILE A 582 -22.03 -4.78 7.54
CA ILE A 582 -21.78 -6.19 7.28
C ILE A 582 -20.75 -6.33 6.17
N HIS A 583 -19.60 -6.91 6.52
CA HIS A 583 -18.50 -7.17 5.61
C HIS A 583 -18.39 -8.67 5.34
N VAL A 584 -18.24 -9.02 4.07
CA VAL A 584 -18.10 -10.41 3.60
C VAL A 584 -16.81 -10.50 2.81
N ASP A 585 -15.89 -11.37 3.23
CA ASP A 585 -14.63 -11.61 2.53
C ASP A 585 -14.86 -12.30 1.15
N ASP A 586 -13.89 -12.20 0.24
CA ASP A 586 -14.00 -12.66 -1.16
C ASP A 586 -13.95 -14.19 -1.38
N ASP A 587 -13.89 -15.00 -0.32
CA ASP A 587 -13.88 -16.47 -0.46
C ASP A 587 -15.23 -16.97 -1.02
N HIS A 588 -15.17 -17.70 -2.14
CA HIS A 588 -16.36 -18.19 -2.82
C HIS A 588 -17.01 -19.41 -2.16
N GLN A 589 -16.28 -20.19 -1.35
CA GLN A 589 -16.80 -21.42 -0.74
C GLN A 589 -17.34 -21.20 0.67
N ASP A 590 -16.57 -20.56 1.56
CA ASP A 590 -17.00 -20.29 2.94
C ASP A 590 -16.50 -18.92 3.42
N PRO A 591 -17.13 -17.81 2.98
CA PRO A 591 -16.66 -16.47 3.30
C PRO A 591 -16.76 -16.16 4.79
N VAL A 592 -15.77 -15.42 5.30
CA VAL A 592 -15.80 -14.85 6.64
C VAL A 592 -16.71 -13.63 6.63
N VAL A 593 -17.65 -13.60 7.56
CA VAL A 593 -18.61 -12.51 7.78
C VAL A 593 -18.20 -11.76 9.04
N ARG A 594 -18.08 -10.44 8.94
CA ARG A 594 -17.80 -9.55 10.07
C ARG A 594 -18.84 -8.46 10.14
N VAL A 595 -19.22 -8.07 11.36
CA VAL A 595 -20.05 -6.88 11.59
C VAL A 595 -19.27 -5.88 12.38
N GLN A 596 -19.20 -4.66 11.85
CA GLN A 596 -18.61 -3.52 12.52
C GLN A 596 -19.74 -2.66 13.09
N LEU A 597 -19.94 -2.74 14.39
CA LEU A 597 -20.88 -1.88 15.09
C LEU A 597 -20.27 -0.49 15.22
N SER A 598 -20.97 0.52 14.71
CA SER A 598 -20.61 1.92 14.84
C SER A 598 -21.83 2.70 15.34
N ASP A 599 -21.62 3.55 16.34
CA ASP A 599 -22.64 4.50 16.82
C ASP A 599 -22.66 5.79 15.96
N VAL A 600 -21.90 5.79 14.85
CA VAL A 600 -21.72 6.98 14.03
C VAL A 600 -22.77 7.05 12.93
N ASP A 601 -23.59 8.10 12.97
CA ASP A 601 -24.55 8.44 11.91
C ASP A 601 -23.85 9.00 10.66
N TYR A 602 -23.24 8.12 9.88
CA TYR A 602 -22.62 8.46 8.60
C TYR A 602 -23.66 8.75 7.49
N GLU A 603 -24.89 8.25 7.62
CA GLU A 603 -25.96 8.48 6.62
C GLU A 603 -26.36 9.95 6.55
N SER A 604 -26.40 10.65 7.69
CA SER A 604 -26.63 12.09 7.72
C SER A 604 -25.63 12.90 6.90
N ILE A 605 -24.37 12.43 6.75
CA ILE A 605 -23.36 13.06 5.91
C ILE A 605 -23.74 12.91 4.44
N VAL A 606 -24.15 11.70 4.05
CA VAL A 606 -24.49 11.39 2.65
C VAL A 606 -25.79 12.08 2.24
N ASP A 607 -26.78 12.13 3.13
CA ASP A 607 -28.05 12.82 2.89
C ASP A 607 -27.87 14.33 2.69
N LYS A 608 -27.00 14.98 3.49
CA LYS A 608 -26.65 16.39 3.29
C LYS A 608 -25.95 16.64 1.95
N ALA A 609 -25.17 15.67 1.48
CA ALA A 609 -24.48 15.74 0.20
C ALA A 609 -25.35 15.30 -0.98
N ARG A 610 -26.60 14.86 -0.77
CA ARG A 610 -27.48 14.36 -1.84
C ARG A 610 -27.79 15.40 -2.92
N VAL A 611 -27.74 16.69 -2.59
CA VAL A 611 -27.92 17.81 -3.54
C VAL A 611 -26.84 17.82 -4.63
N GLU A 612 -25.71 17.18 -4.38
CA GLU A 612 -24.58 17.09 -5.28
C GLU A 612 -24.79 16.04 -6.39
N ASP A 613 -25.83 15.21 -6.32
CA ASP A 613 -26.24 14.28 -7.36
C ASP A 613 -26.96 15.02 -8.51
N ASN A 614 -26.36 15.01 -9.71
CA ASN A 614 -26.95 15.57 -10.92
C ASN A 614 -26.51 14.78 -12.16
N ALA A 615 -27.29 14.89 -13.25
CA ALA A 615 -27.06 14.15 -14.49
C ALA A 615 -25.64 14.36 -15.07
N GLY A 616 -25.10 15.58 -15.00
CA GLY A 616 -23.74 15.86 -15.49
C GLY A 616 -22.67 15.07 -14.72
N ARG A 617 -22.77 14.99 -13.40
CA ARG A 617 -21.85 14.21 -12.57
C ARG A 617 -22.03 12.71 -12.71
N GLN A 618 -23.26 12.23 -12.90
CA GLN A 618 -23.53 10.82 -13.22
C GLN A 618 -22.86 10.43 -14.53
N ARG A 619 -22.98 11.26 -15.58
CA ARG A 619 -22.29 11.05 -16.88
C ARG A 619 -20.77 11.04 -16.72
N ASN A 620 -20.20 11.97 -15.93
CA ASN A 620 -18.76 12.00 -15.65
C ASN A 620 -18.28 10.78 -14.86
N MET A 621 -19.07 10.28 -13.89
CA MET A 621 -18.73 9.08 -13.13
C MET A 621 -18.70 7.84 -14.03
N LEU A 622 -19.72 7.67 -14.89
CA LEU A 622 -19.73 6.58 -15.86
C LEU A 622 -18.61 6.69 -16.89
N ARG A 623 -18.30 7.91 -17.36
CA ARG A 623 -17.13 8.15 -18.23
C ARG A 623 -15.85 7.68 -17.55
N ARG A 624 -15.66 7.98 -16.26
CA ARG A 624 -14.49 7.51 -15.51
C ARG A 624 -14.45 5.97 -15.41
N LEU A 625 -15.56 5.34 -15.01
CA LEU A 625 -15.65 3.87 -14.93
C LEU A 625 -15.42 3.17 -16.28
N LEU A 626 -15.85 3.80 -17.36
CA LEU A 626 -15.60 3.32 -18.72
C LEU A 626 -14.12 3.45 -19.10
N LEU A 627 -13.51 4.61 -18.83
CA LEU A 627 -12.09 4.85 -19.09
C LEU A 627 -11.20 3.90 -18.29
N GLU A 628 -11.57 3.60 -17.05
CA GLU A 628 -10.92 2.59 -16.21
C GLU A 628 -11.04 1.19 -16.84
N ASN A 629 -12.23 0.78 -17.30
CA ASN A 629 -12.44 -0.49 -18.02
C ASN A 629 -11.63 -0.61 -19.32
N LEU A 630 -11.41 0.52 -20.01
CA LEU A 630 -10.62 0.60 -21.24
C LEU A 630 -9.12 0.78 -20.95
N GLU A 631 -8.74 1.06 -19.71
CA GLU A 631 -7.38 1.47 -19.28
C GLU A 631 -6.86 2.69 -20.07
N LEU A 632 -7.73 3.63 -20.41
CA LEU A 632 -7.41 4.83 -21.18
C LEU A 632 -7.29 6.06 -20.28
N ASN A 633 -6.16 6.76 -20.40
CA ASN A 633 -5.96 8.07 -19.78
C ASN A 633 -6.15 9.16 -20.82
N LEU A 634 -7.39 9.64 -20.93
CA LEU A 634 -7.70 10.81 -21.76
C LEU A 634 -7.50 12.07 -20.90
N GLY A 635 -6.61 12.97 -21.32
CA GLY A 635 -6.43 14.26 -20.68
C GLY A 635 -7.70 15.13 -20.77
N GLU A 636 -7.71 16.27 -20.08
CA GLU A 636 -8.84 17.21 -20.12
C GLU A 636 -8.96 17.97 -21.46
N ASP A 637 -7.88 18.01 -22.24
CA ASP A 637 -7.85 18.68 -23.54
C ASP A 637 -8.69 17.93 -24.58
N THR A 638 -9.66 18.63 -25.15
CA THR A 638 -10.46 18.20 -26.30
C THR A 638 -10.19 19.14 -27.47
N ASP A 639 -10.34 18.62 -28.70
CA ASP A 639 -10.29 19.48 -29.87
C ASP A 639 -11.56 20.34 -30.02
N MET A 640 -11.61 21.20 -31.05
CA MET A 640 -12.77 22.07 -31.31
C MET A 640 -14.08 21.29 -31.57
N THR A 641 -13.98 19.99 -31.88
CA THR A 641 -15.13 19.10 -32.08
C THR A 641 -15.52 18.36 -30.80
N GLY A 642 -14.79 18.53 -29.70
CA GLY A 642 -15.02 17.82 -28.43
C GLY A 642 -14.42 16.41 -28.41
N ALA A 643 -13.54 16.07 -29.35
CA ALA A 643 -12.90 14.76 -29.42
C ALA A 643 -11.60 14.70 -28.63
N HIS A 644 -11.40 13.61 -27.91
CA HIS A 644 -10.13 13.27 -27.27
C HIS A 644 -9.28 12.46 -28.26
N ARG A 645 -8.05 12.91 -28.51
CA ARG A 645 -7.11 12.16 -29.35
C ARG A 645 -6.35 11.14 -28.52
N HIS A 646 -6.32 9.91 -29.00
CA HIS A 646 -5.57 8.83 -28.38
C HIS A 646 -4.68 8.14 -29.41
N THR A 647 -3.44 7.86 -29.02
CA THR A 647 -2.46 7.21 -29.89
C THR A 647 -2.46 5.72 -29.65
N VAL A 648 -2.63 4.94 -30.71
CA VAL A 648 -2.59 3.47 -30.69
C VAL A 648 -1.49 2.95 -31.62
N VAL A 649 -1.02 1.74 -31.39
CA VAL A 649 -0.10 1.06 -32.32
C VAL A 649 -0.86 -0.07 -33.00
N TRP A 650 -0.97 0.01 -34.32
CA TRP A 650 -1.67 -0.97 -35.15
C TRP A 650 -0.71 -1.53 -36.20
N ARG A 651 -0.48 -2.86 -36.17
CA ARG A 651 0.48 -3.56 -37.04
C ARG A 651 1.84 -2.87 -37.10
N GLY A 652 2.36 -2.43 -35.95
CA GLY A 652 3.61 -1.66 -35.83
C GLY A 652 3.58 -0.22 -36.33
N SER A 653 2.43 0.27 -36.78
CA SER A 653 2.21 1.67 -37.21
C SER A 653 1.47 2.44 -36.14
N ARG A 654 2.05 3.55 -35.67
CA ARG A 654 1.40 4.46 -34.74
C ARG A 654 0.27 5.23 -35.43
N ARG A 655 -0.95 5.10 -34.92
CA ARG A 655 -2.17 5.77 -35.41
C ARG A 655 -2.76 6.66 -34.34
N GLU A 656 -3.51 7.67 -34.76
CA GLU A 656 -4.38 8.44 -33.89
C GLU A 656 -5.83 8.03 -34.11
N ILE A 657 -6.55 7.87 -33.01
CA ILE A 657 -8.00 7.71 -32.99
C ILE A 657 -8.62 8.87 -32.21
N GLU A 658 -9.87 9.14 -32.51
CA GLU A 658 -10.66 10.18 -31.85
C GLU A 658 -11.74 9.50 -31.00
N ILE A 659 -11.86 9.87 -29.73
CA ILE A 659 -12.88 9.35 -28.82
C ILE A 659 -13.80 10.51 -28.42
N VAL A 660 -15.09 10.37 -28.66
CA VAL A 660 -16.11 11.37 -28.35
C VAL A 660 -17.13 10.75 -27.41
N PHE A 661 -17.50 11.46 -26.35
CA PHE A 661 -18.59 11.08 -25.46
C PHE A 661 -19.79 11.99 -25.70
N GLY A 662 -20.98 11.42 -25.90
CA GLY A 662 -22.20 12.19 -26.07
C GLY A 662 -23.42 11.31 -26.33
N ASN A 663 -24.61 11.87 -26.13
CA ASN A 663 -25.88 11.20 -26.38
C ASN A 663 -26.18 11.19 -27.89
N VAL A 664 -26.34 10.00 -28.48
CA VAL A 664 -26.51 9.86 -29.94
C VAL A 664 -27.87 10.35 -30.40
N ARG A 665 -28.94 10.11 -29.63
CA ARG A 665 -30.28 10.65 -29.88
C ARG A 665 -30.31 12.19 -29.90
N ASP A 666 -29.60 12.85 -28.98
CA ASP A 666 -29.64 14.31 -28.86
C ASP A 666 -28.76 15.03 -29.90
N ALA A 667 -29.40 15.57 -30.94
CA ALA A 667 -28.72 16.35 -31.98
C ALA A 667 -28.11 17.68 -31.49
N GLY A 668 -28.50 18.18 -30.32
CA GLY A 668 -27.89 19.35 -29.69
C GLY A 668 -26.57 19.01 -29.00
N ASP A 669 -26.49 17.84 -28.36
CA ASP A 669 -25.26 17.34 -27.73
C ASP A 669 -24.27 16.79 -28.78
N LEU A 670 -24.79 16.02 -29.74
CA LEU A 670 -24.03 15.38 -30.80
C LEU A 670 -24.50 15.80 -32.21
N PRO A 671 -24.17 17.03 -32.66
CA PRO A 671 -24.45 17.48 -34.02
C PRO A 671 -23.64 16.68 -35.06
N GLU A 672 -24.11 16.70 -36.31
CA GLU A 672 -23.51 15.92 -37.41
C GLU A 672 -22.02 16.19 -37.64
N ASP A 673 -21.55 17.42 -37.41
CA ASP A 673 -20.14 17.76 -37.54
C ASP A 673 -19.27 17.06 -36.48
N ARG A 674 -19.82 16.75 -35.30
CA ARG A 674 -19.14 15.93 -34.27
C ARG A 674 -19.12 14.44 -34.60
N LEU A 675 -19.90 13.99 -35.58
CA LEU A 675 -19.87 12.61 -36.05
C LEU A 675 -18.84 12.39 -37.16
N ARG A 676 -18.26 13.45 -37.73
CA ARG A 676 -17.29 13.36 -38.82
C ARG A 676 -15.87 13.26 -38.27
N ALA A 677 -15.22 12.11 -38.49
CA ALA A 677 -13.82 11.91 -38.15
C ALA A 677 -12.89 12.81 -38.97
N THR A 678 -11.75 13.20 -38.38
CA THR A 678 -10.68 13.87 -39.13
C THR A 678 -10.10 12.92 -40.18
N ALA A 679 -9.68 13.46 -41.33
CA ALA A 679 -9.12 12.67 -42.43
C ALA A 679 -7.96 11.76 -41.95
N GLY A 680 -8.06 10.46 -42.25
CA GLY A 680 -7.03 9.46 -41.90
C GLY A 680 -7.10 8.93 -40.46
N THR A 681 -8.15 9.28 -39.71
CA THR A 681 -8.38 8.80 -38.34
C THR A 681 -9.76 8.14 -38.22
N TRP A 682 -9.92 7.26 -37.23
CA TRP A 682 -11.21 6.71 -36.86
C TRP A 682 -11.76 7.41 -35.62
N ARG A 683 -13.05 7.72 -35.65
CA ARG A 683 -13.77 8.30 -34.51
C ARG A 683 -14.64 7.24 -33.82
N PHE A 684 -14.51 7.13 -32.51
CA PHE A 684 -15.29 6.26 -31.65
C PHE A 684 -16.18 7.11 -30.77
N VAL A 685 -17.47 7.13 -31.10
CA VAL A 685 -18.49 7.84 -30.32
C VAL A 685 -19.08 6.88 -29.32
N ILE A 686 -19.02 7.25 -28.04
CA ILE A 686 -19.46 6.41 -26.93
C ILE A 686 -20.63 7.10 -26.23
N ASP A 687 -21.78 6.43 -26.26
CA ASP A 687 -23.03 6.91 -25.65
C ASP A 687 -23.16 6.45 -24.18
N HIS A 688 -24.12 6.98 -23.44
CA HIS A 688 -24.36 6.70 -22.03
C HIS A 688 -25.35 5.53 -21.84
N PRO A 689 -25.15 4.67 -20.82
CA PRO A 689 -26.04 3.54 -20.54
C PRO A 689 -27.31 3.98 -19.76
N PHE A 690 -27.74 5.22 -19.94
CA PHE A 690 -28.98 5.78 -19.41
C PHE A 690 -29.30 7.10 -20.13
N ASP A 691 -30.56 7.50 -20.12
CA ASP A 691 -31.02 8.79 -20.66
C ASP A 691 -32.05 9.46 -19.73
N GLU A 692 -32.53 10.64 -20.12
CA GLU A 692 -33.63 11.35 -19.49
C GLU A 692 -34.91 10.51 -19.46
N GLU A 693 -35.76 10.74 -18.45
CA GLU A 693 -36.98 9.94 -18.26
C GLU A 693 -37.88 9.98 -19.49
N GLY A 694 -38.25 8.78 -19.99
CA GLY A 694 -39.14 8.61 -21.14
C GLY A 694 -38.42 8.31 -22.45
N HIS A 695 -37.10 8.50 -22.53
CA HIS A 695 -36.31 8.14 -23.71
C HIS A 695 -35.79 6.71 -23.63
N SER A 696 -35.62 6.09 -24.81
CA SER A 696 -35.22 4.69 -24.92
C SER A 696 -34.18 4.49 -26.00
N TYR A 697 -33.42 3.39 -25.88
CA TYR A 697 -32.45 2.90 -26.87
C TYR A 697 -32.98 2.89 -28.32
N ARG A 698 -34.30 2.77 -28.53
CA ARG A 698 -34.89 2.80 -29.87
C ARG A 698 -34.71 4.14 -30.57
N GLU A 699 -34.76 5.25 -29.84
CA GLU A 699 -34.62 6.58 -30.43
C GLU A 699 -33.17 6.82 -30.91
N ASP A 700 -32.16 6.28 -30.21
CA ASP A 700 -30.77 6.31 -30.66
C ASP A 700 -30.61 5.57 -31.99
N VAL A 701 -31.20 4.38 -32.12
CA VAL A 701 -31.17 3.60 -33.37
C VAL A 701 -31.89 4.34 -34.51
N GLU A 702 -33.06 4.93 -34.26
CA GLU A 702 -33.78 5.73 -35.25
C GLU A 702 -32.95 6.92 -35.75
N ARG A 703 -32.16 7.54 -34.87
CA ARG A 703 -31.23 8.61 -35.23
C ARG A 703 -30.09 8.10 -36.11
N ILE A 704 -29.50 6.95 -35.80
CA ILE A 704 -28.44 6.32 -36.63
C ILE A 704 -28.99 5.97 -38.01
N ASP A 705 -30.16 5.34 -38.09
CA ASP A 705 -30.80 4.98 -39.36
C ASP A 705 -31.06 6.23 -40.21
N SER A 706 -31.50 7.33 -39.60
CA SER A 706 -31.68 8.62 -40.27
C SER A 706 -30.37 9.17 -40.86
N LEU A 707 -29.25 9.08 -40.13
CA LEU A 707 -27.94 9.53 -40.59
C LEU A 707 -27.42 8.69 -41.76
N LEU A 708 -27.59 7.36 -41.69
CA LEU A 708 -27.25 6.44 -42.75
C LEU A 708 -28.10 6.66 -44.02
N ALA A 709 -29.40 6.93 -43.84
CA ALA A 709 -30.33 7.26 -44.93
C ALA A 709 -29.98 8.60 -45.61
N ARG A 710 -29.50 9.58 -44.84
CA ARG A 710 -29.03 10.88 -45.34
C ARG A 710 -27.60 10.85 -45.90
N ASN A 711 -26.98 9.66 -45.96
CA ASN A 711 -25.66 9.42 -46.52
C ASN A 711 -24.54 10.22 -45.83
N VAL A 712 -24.63 10.37 -44.51
CA VAL A 712 -23.54 10.91 -43.68
C VAL A 712 -22.47 9.82 -43.54
N ALA A 713 -21.59 9.71 -44.55
CA ALA A 713 -20.48 8.75 -44.54
C ALA A 713 -19.27 9.35 -43.82
N SER A 714 -18.74 8.62 -42.84
CA SER A 714 -17.50 8.95 -42.12
C SER A 714 -16.93 7.71 -41.45
N GLN A 715 -15.61 7.67 -41.22
CA GLN A 715 -14.90 6.64 -40.47
C GLN A 715 -15.22 6.74 -38.97
N THR A 716 -16.49 6.47 -38.62
CA THR A 716 -17.02 6.65 -37.28
C THR A 716 -17.75 5.40 -36.82
N VAL A 717 -17.35 4.89 -35.66
CA VAL A 717 -18.01 3.80 -34.94
C VAL A 717 -18.78 4.38 -33.77
N LEU A 718 -20.04 3.97 -33.63
CA LEU A 718 -20.94 4.36 -32.53
C LEU A 718 -21.09 3.15 -31.59
N TRP A 719 -20.74 3.33 -30.32
CA TRP A 719 -20.91 2.33 -29.29
C TRP A 719 -22.08 2.73 -28.39
N LEU A 720 -23.24 2.12 -28.66
CA LEU A 720 -24.48 2.33 -27.94
C LEU A 720 -24.63 1.27 -26.83
N PRO A 721 -24.49 1.64 -25.55
CA PRO A 721 -24.65 0.69 -24.46
C PRO A 721 -26.12 0.39 -24.18
N ARG A 722 -26.37 -0.78 -23.60
CA ARG A 722 -27.67 -1.18 -23.05
C ARG A 722 -27.95 -0.42 -21.76
N PHE A 723 -29.20 0.01 -21.56
CA PHE A 723 -29.55 0.81 -20.39
C PHE A 723 -29.48 0.03 -19.08
N LEU A 724 -28.92 0.66 -18.04
CA LEU A 724 -28.83 0.12 -16.69
C LEU A 724 -30.22 0.03 -16.03
N SER A 725 -30.41 -0.97 -15.18
CA SER A 725 -31.63 -1.11 -14.38
C SER A 725 -31.81 0.05 -13.40
N GLN A 726 -33.04 0.27 -12.93
CA GLN A 726 -33.34 1.31 -11.95
C GLN A 726 -32.58 1.12 -10.62
N GLU A 727 -32.27 -0.13 -10.26
CA GLU A 727 -31.45 -0.45 -9.09
C GLU A 727 -30.01 0.01 -9.29
N LYS A 728 -29.41 -0.29 -10.44
CA LYS A 728 -28.04 0.15 -10.78
C LYS A 728 -27.93 1.67 -10.93
N LEU A 729 -28.99 2.34 -11.38
CA LEU A 729 -29.05 3.80 -11.39
C LEU A 729 -29.11 4.40 -9.97
N LYS A 730 -29.72 3.72 -8.99
CA LYS A 730 -29.67 4.16 -7.58
C LYS A 730 -28.27 3.99 -6.99
N GLU A 731 -27.60 2.88 -7.30
CA GLU A 731 -26.19 2.64 -6.92
C GLU A 731 -25.27 3.71 -7.53
N LEU A 732 -25.46 4.08 -8.80
CA LEU A 732 -24.69 5.12 -9.47
C LEU A 732 -24.86 6.49 -8.78
N ARG A 733 -26.12 6.88 -8.49
CA ARG A 733 -26.41 8.12 -7.76
C ARG A 733 -25.70 8.16 -6.41
N ARG A 734 -25.74 7.05 -5.69
CA ARG A 734 -25.02 6.93 -4.40
C ARG A 734 -23.51 7.04 -4.59
N LEU A 735 -22.93 6.36 -5.57
CA LEU A 735 -21.49 6.43 -5.85
C LEU A 735 -21.03 7.86 -6.19
N VAL A 736 -21.82 8.62 -6.96
CA VAL A 736 -21.52 10.02 -7.29
C VAL A 736 -21.39 10.87 -6.03
N VAL A 737 -22.33 10.73 -5.09
CA VAL A 737 -22.30 11.48 -3.82
C VAL A 737 -21.09 11.08 -2.98
N LEU A 738 -20.82 9.78 -2.85
CA LEU A 738 -19.68 9.29 -2.07
C LEU A 738 -18.34 9.71 -2.68
N ASP A 739 -18.20 9.67 -4.00
CA ASP A 739 -16.98 10.10 -4.66
C ASP A 739 -16.75 11.60 -4.45
N TRP A 740 -17.78 12.43 -4.60
CA TRP A 740 -17.70 13.87 -4.36
C TRP A 740 -17.23 14.21 -2.94
N LEU A 741 -17.75 13.49 -1.94
CA LEU A 741 -17.38 13.63 -0.54
C LEU A 741 -15.93 13.24 -0.25
N LEU A 742 -15.42 12.20 -0.91
CA LEU A 742 -14.18 11.51 -0.52
C LEU A 742 -12.95 11.85 -1.37
N THR A 743 -13.10 12.32 -2.62
CA THR A 743 -11.96 12.66 -3.51
C THR A 743 -11.64 14.16 -3.59
N GLY A 744 -12.42 15.03 -2.93
CA GLY A 744 -12.17 16.48 -2.90
C GLY A 744 -11.05 16.92 -1.94
N SER A 745 -10.76 18.23 -1.92
CA SER A 745 -9.95 18.83 -0.86
C SER A 745 -10.55 18.50 0.50
N GLY A 746 -9.70 18.31 1.53
CA GLY A 746 -10.13 17.90 2.87
C GLY A 746 -11.23 18.77 3.48
N ASP A 747 -11.39 20.00 2.99
CA ASP A 747 -12.45 20.93 3.35
C ASP A 747 -13.87 20.40 3.08
N ARG A 748 -14.10 19.64 1.99
CA ARG A 748 -15.44 19.09 1.67
C ARG A 748 -15.91 18.11 2.74
N TRP A 749 -15.06 17.13 3.06
CA TRP A 749 -15.34 16.17 4.12
C TRP A 749 -15.64 16.87 5.45
N ASN A 750 -14.81 17.85 5.80
CA ASN A 750 -14.97 18.62 7.03
C ASN A 750 -16.28 19.41 7.07
N GLN A 751 -16.74 19.96 5.94
CA GLN A 751 -17.99 20.72 5.85
C GLN A 751 -19.25 19.87 6.09
N TYR A 752 -19.34 18.69 5.46
CA TYR A 752 -20.53 17.82 5.60
C TYR A 752 -20.55 17.01 6.91
N SER A 753 -19.42 16.92 7.62
CA SER A 753 -19.27 16.13 8.85
C SER A 753 -19.15 16.97 10.14
N GLN A 754 -19.37 18.30 10.07
CA GLN A 754 -19.18 19.22 11.22
C GLN A 754 -19.98 18.86 12.47
N HIS A 755 -21.13 18.20 12.31
CA HIS A 755 -22.00 17.78 13.40
C HIS A 755 -21.50 16.54 14.16
N LEU A 756 -20.49 15.83 13.65
CA LEU A 756 -19.88 14.67 14.29
C LEU A 756 -18.58 15.05 15.02
N SER A 757 -18.21 14.27 16.04
CA SER A 757 -16.93 14.39 16.75
C SER A 757 -15.74 13.98 15.86
N GLU A 758 -14.50 14.37 16.21
CA GLU A 758 -13.32 14.08 15.37
C GLU A 758 -13.05 12.57 15.22
N THR A 759 -13.26 11.79 16.29
CA THR A 759 -13.22 10.32 16.28
C THR A 759 -14.32 9.73 15.39
N ASP A 760 -15.55 10.22 15.51
CA ASP A 760 -16.68 9.72 14.71
C ASP A 760 -16.47 10.03 13.22
N ARG A 761 -15.90 11.20 12.91
CA ARG A 761 -15.54 11.56 11.54
C ARG A 761 -14.53 10.58 10.95
N SER A 762 -13.52 10.14 11.69
CA SER A 762 -12.56 9.16 11.16
C SER A 762 -13.24 7.83 10.85
N VAL A 763 -14.12 7.36 11.73
CA VAL A 763 -14.85 6.08 11.57
C VAL A 763 -15.85 6.16 10.41
N ALA A 764 -16.66 7.22 10.33
CA ALA A 764 -17.58 7.44 9.22
C ALA A 764 -16.85 7.49 7.87
N LYS A 765 -15.68 8.14 7.83
CA LYS A 765 -14.88 8.24 6.61
C LYS A 765 -14.42 6.86 6.13
N GLU A 766 -13.97 6.01 7.04
CA GLU A 766 -13.53 4.64 6.72
C GLU A 766 -14.69 3.79 6.17
N ILE A 767 -15.86 3.84 6.82
CA ILE A 767 -17.08 3.12 6.37
C ILE A 767 -17.49 3.59 4.97
N LEU A 768 -17.55 4.91 4.73
CA LEU A 768 -17.94 5.45 3.43
C LEU A 768 -16.90 5.17 2.33
N HIS A 769 -15.61 5.09 2.67
CA HIS A 769 -14.57 4.63 1.73
C HIS A 769 -14.78 3.16 1.33
N GLY A 770 -15.15 2.30 2.28
CA GLY A 770 -15.54 0.91 2.03
C GLY A 770 -16.74 0.82 1.09
N GLN A 771 -17.83 1.52 1.41
CA GLN A 771 -19.04 1.56 0.57
C GLN A 771 -18.75 2.08 -0.84
N ARG A 772 -17.93 3.13 -0.97
CA ARG A 772 -17.50 3.68 -2.28
C ARG A 772 -16.78 2.62 -3.11
N ARG A 773 -15.85 1.86 -2.51
CA ARG A 773 -15.10 0.81 -3.21
C ARG A 773 -16.03 -0.28 -3.73
N THR A 774 -16.92 -0.79 -2.88
CA THR A 774 -17.88 -1.84 -3.26
C THR A 774 -18.81 -1.38 -4.40
N LEU A 775 -19.35 -0.17 -4.31
CA LEU A 775 -20.21 0.40 -5.37
C LEU A 775 -19.42 0.65 -6.66
N HIS A 776 -18.19 1.13 -6.55
CA HIS A 776 -17.30 1.32 -7.70
C HIS A 776 -17.03 0.00 -8.42
N ASP A 777 -16.63 -1.05 -7.71
CA ASP A 777 -16.37 -2.38 -8.30
C ASP A 777 -17.62 -2.99 -8.95
N ALA A 778 -18.78 -2.84 -8.30
CA ALA A 778 -20.06 -3.32 -8.82
C ALA A 778 -20.45 -2.59 -10.11
N LEU A 779 -20.35 -1.25 -10.14
CA LEU A 779 -20.69 -0.44 -11.31
C LEU A 779 -19.65 -0.57 -12.43
N HIS A 780 -18.37 -0.75 -12.09
CA HIS A 780 -17.31 -1.04 -13.05
C HIS A 780 -17.64 -2.32 -13.86
N LYS A 781 -18.12 -3.39 -13.18
CA LYS A 781 -18.60 -4.61 -13.85
C LYS A 781 -19.91 -4.38 -14.62
N ALA A 782 -20.84 -3.59 -14.08
CA ALA A 782 -22.11 -3.29 -14.74
C ALA A 782 -21.90 -2.50 -16.05
N VAL A 783 -20.93 -1.59 -16.10
CA VAL A 783 -20.54 -0.87 -17.31
C VAL A 783 -20.07 -1.85 -18.39
N ALA A 784 -19.13 -2.75 -18.10
CA ALA A 784 -18.69 -3.76 -19.07
C ALA A 784 -19.84 -4.65 -19.61
N GLN A 785 -20.85 -4.93 -18.77
CA GLN A 785 -22.06 -5.63 -19.19
C GLN A 785 -22.96 -4.75 -20.07
N ALA A 786 -23.17 -3.48 -19.72
CA ALA A 786 -23.97 -2.54 -20.52
C ALA A 786 -23.44 -2.40 -21.95
N TYR A 787 -22.12 -2.29 -22.12
CA TYR A 787 -21.46 -2.17 -23.43
C TYR A 787 -21.33 -3.49 -24.21
N GLY A 788 -21.88 -4.60 -23.70
CA GLY A 788 -21.97 -5.86 -24.43
C GLY A 788 -20.71 -6.71 -24.44
N VAL A 789 -19.65 -6.29 -23.73
CA VAL A 789 -18.38 -7.05 -23.66
C VAL A 789 -18.54 -8.29 -22.78
N ILE A 790 -19.29 -8.17 -21.68
CA ILE A 790 -19.57 -9.27 -20.75
C ILE A 790 -21.05 -9.61 -20.79
N THR A 791 -21.37 -10.90 -20.68
CA THR A 791 -22.75 -11.37 -20.56
C THR A 791 -23.43 -10.76 -19.33
N ALA A 792 -24.61 -10.17 -19.54
CA ALA A 792 -25.32 -9.44 -18.50
C ALA A 792 -25.97 -10.38 -17.47
N GLN A 793 -25.85 -10.06 -16.19
CA GLN A 793 -26.53 -10.77 -15.10
C GLN A 793 -27.96 -10.23 -14.92
N GLY A 794 -28.87 -11.09 -14.47
CA GLY A 794 -30.25 -10.71 -14.16
C GLY A 794 -30.31 -9.52 -13.19
N GLY A 795 -31.15 -8.53 -13.49
CA GLY A 795 -31.30 -7.31 -12.68
C GLY A 795 -30.28 -6.20 -12.94
N THR A 796 -29.25 -6.42 -13.78
CA THR A 796 -28.25 -5.37 -14.09
C THR A 796 -28.74 -4.40 -15.18
N LEU A 797 -29.42 -4.92 -16.20
CA LEU A 797 -29.94 -4.14 -17.34
C LEU A 797 -31.46 -4.04 -17.28
N GLN A 798 -32.03 -3.07 -18.00
CA GLN A 798 -33.48 -2.98 -18.19
C GLN A 798 -34.02 -4.19 -18.97
N GLU A 799 -35.25 -4.60 -18.66
CA GLU A 799 -35.92 -5.70 -19.37
C GLU A 799 -36.15 -5.34 -20.84
N GLY A 800 -35.86 -6.28 -21.75
CA GLY A 800 -36.02 -6.07 -23.19
C GLY A 800 -34.90 -5.26 -23.86
N ALA A 801 -33.75 -5.06 -23.20
CA ALA A 801 -32.59 -4.38 -23.79
C ALA A 801 -32.13 -5.05 -25.11
N ALA A 802 -31.79 -4.23 -26.10
CA ALA A 802 -31.38 -4.67 -27.43
C ALA A 802 -30.08 -5.51 -27.42
N SER A 803 -29.89 -6.36 -28.43
CA SER A 803 -28.71 -7.24 -28.55
C SER A 803 -27.50 -6.58 -29.21
N GLN A 804 -27.72 -5.66 -30.14
CA GLN A 804 -26.65 -4.96 -30.85
C GLN A 804 -26.20 -3.74 -30.05
N VAL A 805 -24.88 -3.50 -29.99
CA VAL A 805 -24.26 -2.38 -29.26
C VAL A 805 -23.30 -1.55 -30.11
N LEU A 806 -22.89 -2.04 -31.29
CA LEU A 806 -21.98 -1.35 -32.19
C LEU A 806 -22.66 -1.03 -33.53
N TRP A 807 -22.37 0.16 -34.04
CA TRP A 807 -22.83 0.65 -35.35
C TRP A 807 -21.68 1.38 -36.05
N SER A 808 -21.70 1.42 -37.38
CA SER A 808 -20.71 2.14 -38.19
C SER A 808 -21.41 3.09 -39.15
N LEU A 809 -20.90 4.32 -39.27
CA LEU A 809 -21.30 5.27 -40.32
C LEU A 809 -20.51 5.06 -41.63
N ASP A 810 -19.46 4.24 -41.59
CA ASP A 810 -18.75 3.78 -42.77
C ASP A 810 -19.39 2.49 -43.30
N ARG A 811 -19.89 2.52 -44.56
CA ARG A 811 -20.57 1.38 -45.19
C ARG A 811 -19.63 0.23 -45.53
N GLY A 812 -18.32 0.45 -45.56
CA GLY A 812 -17.30 -0.57 -45.81
C GLY A 812 -16.92 -1.37 -44.57
N PHE A 813 -17.38 -0.97 -43.38
CA PHE A 813 -17.00 -1.59 -42.11
C PHE A 813 -18.23 -1.98 -41.29
N THR A 814 -18.32 -3.26 -40.92
CA THR A 814 -19.33 -3.77 -39.98
C THR A 814 -18.60 -4.17 -38.68
N PRO A 815 -18.80 -3.45 -37.57
CA PRO A 815 -18.05 -3.69 -36.34
C PRO A 815 -18.57 -4.95 -35.62
N GLU A 816 -17.65 -5.80 -35.18
CA GLU A 816 -17.94 -6.96 -34.33
C GLU A 816 -17.28 -6.79 -32.96
N LEU A 817 -18.01 -7.08 -31.88
CA LEU A 817 -17.48 -6.99 -30.53
C LEU A 817 -16.99 -8.37 -30.05
N ALA A 818 -15.75 -8.43 -29.57
CA ALA A 818 -15.23 -9.63 -28.91
C ALA A 818 -15.84 -9.78 -27.51
N THR A 819 -16.70 -10.79 -27.32
CA THR A 819 -17.34 -11.07 -26.03
C THR A 819 -16.44 -11.86 -25.08
N ASP A 820 -16.76 -11.81 -23.79
CA ASP A 820 -16.13 -12.57 -22.70
C ASP A 820 -14.61 -12.34 -22.56
N ARG A 821 -14.15 -11.13 -22.89
CA ARG A 821 -12.78 -10.64 -22.68
C ARG A 821 -12.79 -9.32 -21.91
N PRO A 822 -11.66 -8.86 -21.34
CA PRO A 822 -11.56 -7.51 -20.79
C PRO A 822 -11.93 -6.45 -21.82
N MET A 823 -12.62 -5.39 -21.39
CA MET A 823 -13.15 -4.34 -22.27
C MET A 823 -12.07 -3.64 -23.09
N LYS A 824 -10.88 -3.40 -22.49
CA LYS A 824 -9.68 -2.96 -23.21
C LYS A 824 -9.36 -3.80 -24.46
N VAL A 825 -9.27 -5.12 -24.30
CA VAL A 825 -8.90 -6.04 -25.41
C VAL A 825 -9.97 -6.03 -26.50
N ALA A 826 -11.25 -5.95 -26.11
CA ALA A 826 -12.34 -5.83 -27.07
C ALA A 826 -12.26 -4.52 -27.87
N PHE A 827 -11.92 -3.40 -27.21
CA PHE A 827 -11.75 -2.10 -27.85
C PHE A 827 -10.50 -2.04 -28.74
N GLU A 828 -9.35 -2.52 -28.28
CA GLU A 828 -8.12 -2.60 -29.09
C GLU A 828 -8.33 -3.42 -30.37
N ARG A 829 -9.08 -4.53 -30.27
CA ARG A 829 -9.45 -5.33 -31.44
C ARG A 829 -10.41 -4.58 -32.37
N LEU A 830 -11.43 -3.92 -31.84
CA LEU A 830 -12.35 -3.09 -32.63
C LEU A 830 -11.60 -1.99 -33.40
N VAL A 831 -10.63 -1.35 -32.75
CA VAL A 831 -9.75 -0.34 -33.38
C VAL A 831 -8.89 -0.98 -34.48
N SER A 832 -8.31 -2.15 -34.21
CA SER A 832 -7.53 -2.91 -35.21
C SER A 832 -8.38 -3.27 -36.43
N ASP A 833 -9.58 -3.79 -36.21
CA ASP A 833 -10.51 -4.22 -37.27
C ASP A 833 -10.94 -3.02 -38.15
N ALA A 834 -11.12 -1.84 -37.54
CA ALA A 834 -11.45 -0.60 -38.26
C ALA A 834 -10.30 -0.14 -39.18
N PHE A 835 -9.05 -0.20 -38.71
CA PHE A 835 -7.88 0.11 -39.55
C PHE A 835 -7.60 -0.97 -40.59
N ASP A 836 -7.83 -2.25 -40.28
CA ASP A 836 -7.74 -3.37 -41.24
C ASP A 836 -8.73 -3.18 -42.40
N ALA A 837 -9.95 -2.73 -42.13
CA ALA A 837 -10.93 -2.40 -43.16
C ALA A 837 -10.51 -1.21 -44.03
N SER A 838 -9.84 -0.22 -43.44
CA SER A 838 -9.36 0.98 -44.16
C SER A 838 -8.11 0.68 -45.01
N TYR A 839 -7.25 -0.21 -44.53
CA TYR A 839 -5.92 -0.45 -45.09
C TYR A 839 -5.58 -1.95 -45.14
N PRO A 840 -6.33 -2.75 -45.92
CA PRO A 840 -6.17 -4.21 -45.97
C PRO A 840 -4.81 -4.65 -46.53
N GLY A 841 -4.09 -3.78 -47.23
CA GLY A 841 -2.75 -4.05 -47.76
C GLY A 841 -1.60 -3.65 -46.84
N HIS A 842 -1.86 -3.23 -45.61
CA HIS A 842 -0.79 -2.75 -44.71
C HIS A 842 0.14 -3.90 -44.28
N PRO A 843 1.46 -3.69 -44.29
CA PRO A 843 2.43 -4.67 -43.80
C PRO A 843 2.16 -5.13 -42.37
N GLU A 844 2.31 -6.43 -42.10
CA GLU A 844 2.17 -7.01 -40.76
C GLU A 844 3.55 -7.06 -40.07
N PHE A 845 3.86 -6.04 -39.27
CA PHE A 845 5.10 -5.99 -38.51
C PHE A 845 4.97 -6.73 -37.17
N GLU A 846 5.28 -8.02 -37.13
CA GLU A 846 5.21 -8.81 -35.88
C GLU A 846 6.42 -8.56 -34.95
N PRO A 847 6.23 -8.28 -33.64
CA PRO A 847 4.95 -8.15 -32.92
C PRO A 847 4.15 -6.88 -33.26
N ALA A 848 2.84 -7.01 -33.49
CA ALA A 848 1.97 -5.94 -33.99
C ALA A 848 1.81 -4.72 -33.04
N ASP A 849 2.02 -4.91 -31.75
CA ASP A 849 1.90 -3.89 -30.69
C ASP A 849 3.14 -2.99 -30.56
N GLN A 850 4.25 -3.33 -31.21
CA GLN A 850 5.50 -2.57 -31.12
C GLN A 850 5.64 -1.57 -32.29
N GLU A 851 5.71 -0.27 -32.02
CA GLU A 851 5.90 0.75 -33.07
C GLU A 851 7.23 0.58 -33.84
N VAL A 852 7.17 0.67 -35.17
CA VAL A 852 8.33 0.80 -36.05
C VAL A 852 8.87 2.22 -36.00
N ARG A 853 10.11 2.37 -35.53
CA ARG A 853 10.75 3.68 -35.33
C ARG A 853 11.73 4.04 -36.45
N VAL A 854 11.91 5.34 -36.67
CA VAL A 854 12.83 5.89 -37.68
C VAL A 854 14.26 5.31 -37.61
N PRO A 855 14.89 5.11 -36.43
CA PRO A 855 16.23 4.51 -36.37
C PRO A 855 16.29 3.08 -36.94
N GLN A 856 15.23 2.29 -36.78
CA GLN A 856 15.15 0.94 -37.31
C GLN A 856 14.99 0.97 -38.84
N LEU A 857 14.18 1.89 -39.37
CA LEU A 857 14.06 2.14 -40.82
C LEU A 857 15.40 2.56 -41.44
N GLN A 858 16.14 3.45 -40.78
CA GLN A 858 17.49 3.84 -41.24
C GLN A 858 18.45 2.66 -41.29
N GLN A 859 18.37 1.72 -40.33
CA GLN A 859 19.22 0.53 -40.34
C GLN A 859 18.90 -0.37 -41.53
N VAL A 860 17.61 -0.60 -41.84
CA VAL A 860 17.18 -1.33 -43.04
C VAL A 860 17.77 -0.66 -44.29
N LEU A 861 17.65 0.67 -44.41
CA LEU A 861 18.17 1.41 -45.55
C LEU A 861 19.69 1.33 -45.69
N ARG A 862 20.44 1.30 -44.59
CA ARG A 862 21.90 1.05 -44.65
C ARG A 862 22.20 -0.32 -45.27
N HIS A 863 21.43 -1.36 -44.94
CA HIS A 863 21.60 -2.67 -45.57
C HIS A 863 21.20 -2.66 -47.05
N VAL A 864 20.15 -1.91 -47.42
CA VAL A 864 19.76 -1.70 -48.81
C VAL A 864 20.87 -1.03 -49.60
N GLU A 865 21.42 0.09 -49.13
CA GLU A 865 22.53 0.80 -49.79
C GLU A 865 23.77 -0.09 -49.97
N ARG A 866 24.12 -0.87 -48.93
CA ARG A 866 25.23 -1.83 -48.97
C ARG A 866 24.99 -2.95 -49.97
N ALA A 867 23.78 -3.48 -50.03
CA ALA A 867 23.41 -4.56 -50.94
C ALA A 867 23.34 -4.08 -52.39
N VAL A 868 22.81 -2.88 -52.67
CA VAL A 868 22.83 -2.30 -54.02
C VAL A 868 24.26 -2.12 -54.54
N ALA A 869 25.20 -1.75 -53.67
CA ALA A 869 26.60 -1.55 -54.04
C ALA A 869 27.41 -2.86 -54.16
N HIS A 870 26.91 -3.99 -53.64
CA HIS A 870 27.61 -5.27 -53.72
C HIS A 870 27.26 -6.00 -55.03
N PRO A 871 28.23 -6.58 -55.77
CA PRO A 871 27.96 -7.27 -57.04
C PRO A 871 26.90 -8.37 -56.95
N ASP A 872 26.94 -9.15 -55.86
CA ASP A 872 25.97 -10.24 -55.61
C ASP A 872 24.66 -9.79 -54.95
N HIS A 873 24.45 -8.48 -54.76
CA HIS A 873 23.25 -7.95 -54.09
C HIS A 873 22.99 -8.52 -52.69
N ARG A 874 24.08 -8.98 -52.04
CA ARG A 874 24.07 -9.75 -50.80
C ARG A 874 25.13 -9.21 -49.85
N VAL A 875 24.72 -8.92 -48.61
CA VAL A 875 25.64 -8.44 -47.56
C VAL A 875 25.37 -9.14 -46.24
N PRO A 876 26.39 -9.31 -45.37
CA PRO A 876 26.16 -9.84 -44.03
C PRO A 876 25.23 -8.92 -43.24
N LEU A 877 24.38 -9.55 -42.43
CA LEU A 877 23.46 -8.84 -41.55
C LEU A 877 24.23 -8.36 -40.30
N GLU A 878 24.10 -7.09 -39.96
CA GLU A 878 24.88 -6.44 -38.88
C GLU A 878 23.98 -5.54 -38.03
N GLY A 879 24.34 -5.34 -36.76
CA GLY A 879 23.54 -4.56 -35.81
C GLY A 879 22.31 -5.32 -35.30
N ASP A 880 21.20 -4.60 -35.09
CA ASP A 880 19.90 -5.17 -34.71
C ASP A 880 19.26 -5.94 -35.87
N HIS A 881 19.69 -7.18 -36.05
CA HIS A 881 19.21 -8.09 -37.10
C HIS A 881 17.72 -8.44 -36.94
N VAL A 882 17.19 -8.42 -35.71
CA VAL A 882 15.78 -8.72 -35.43
C VAL A 882 14.88 -7.62 -35.99
N ALA A 883 15.20 -6.35 -35.71
CA ALA A 883 14.45 -5.21 -36.24
C ALA A 883 14.55 -5.12 -37.77
N VAL A 884 15.74 -5.34 -38.34
CA VAL A 884 15.93 -5.34 -39.80
C VAL A 884 15.09 -6.43 -40.45
N ARG A 885 15.07 -7.65 -39.89
CA ARG A 885 14.27 -8.75 -40.41
C ARG A 885 12.77 -8.51 -40.30
N ARG A 886 12.33 -7.98 -39.16
CA ARG A 886 10.93 -7.62 -38.90
C ARG A 886 10.40 -6.64 -39.95
N ILE A 887 11.16 -5.60 -40.25
CA ILE A 887 10.71 -4.51 -41.13
C ILE A 887 10.93 -4.87 -42.61
N ALA A 888 12.12 -5.33 -42.98
CA ALA A 888 12.47 -5.53 -44.38
C ALA A 888 11.60 -6.58 -45.06
N ASN A 889 11.37 -7.71 -44.39
CA ASN A 889 10.58 -8.82 -44.93
C ASN A 889 9.09 -8.44 -45.02
N ALA A 890 8.52 -7.80 -43.99
CA ALA A 890 7.11 -7.41 -43.99
C ALA A 890 6.80 -6.30 -45.01
N LEU A 891 7.68 -5.30 -45.14
CA LEU A 891 7.51 -4.21 -46.11
C LEU A 891 7.96 -4.62 -47.53
N ASN A 892 8.56 -5.80 -47.72
CA ASN A 892 9.18 -6.24 -48.97
C ASN A 892 10.25 -5.27 -49.50
N VAL A 893 11.07 -4.70 -48.61
CA VAL A 893 12.17 -3.77 -48.95
C VAL A 893 13.55 -4.45 -48.93
N GLY A 894 13.57 -5.71 -49.34
CA GLY A 894 14.70 -6.63 -49.22
C GLY A 894 14.36 -7.85 -48.39
N GLN A 895 15.16 -8.90 -48.54
CA GLN A 895 14.99 -10.15 -47.81
C GLN A 895 16.14 -10.34 -46.81
N ALA A 896 15.82 -10.23 -45.54
CA ALA A 896 16.73 -10.53 -44.44
C ALA A 896 16.57 -12.00 -44.01
N THR A 897 17.61 -12.79 -44.25
CA THR A 897 17.77 -14.16 -43.72
C THR A 897 18.42 -14.11 -42.33
N GLU A 898 18.77 -15.26 -41.75
CA GLU A 898 19.46 -15.29 -40.45
C GLU A 898 20.84 -14.64 -40.46
N THR A 899 21.56 -14.72 -41.60
CA THR A 899 22.97 -14.30 -41.68
C THR A 899 23.23 -13.21 -42.72
N HIS A 900 22.36 -13.05 -43.71
CA HIS A 900 22.56 -12.13 -44.82
C HIS A 900 21.31 -11.33 -45.16
N PHE A 901 21.52 -10.11 -45.62
CA PHE A 901 20.53 -9.25 -46.24
C PHE A 901 20.69 -9.29 -47.77
N LEU A 902 19.58 -9.49 -48.48
CA LEU A 902 19.52 -9.59 -49.93
C LEU A 902 18.63 -8.47 -50.47
N PHE A 903 19.08 -7.74 -51.49
CA PHE A 903 18.28 -6.68 -52.11
C PHE A 903 18.55 -6.54 -53.60
N GLY A 904 17.51 -6.74 -54.40
CA GLY A 904 17.52 -6.62 -55.86
C GLY A 904 16.09 -6.47 -56.38
N GLU A 905 15.93 -6.39 -57.70
CA GLU A 905 14.62 -6.22 -58.34
C GLU A 905 13.65 -7.37 -58.03
N ASP A 906 14.16 -8.59 -57.85
CA ASP A 906 13.39 -9.78 -57.45
C ASP A 906 13.01 -9.80 -55.96
N ARG A 907 13.73 -9.05 -55.11
CA ARG A 907 13.54 -9.01 -53.65
C ARG A 907 12.89 -7.72 -53.14
N PHE A 908 12.48 -6.84 -54.04
CA PHE A 908 11.82 -5.58 -53.73
C PHE A 908 10.30 -5.63 -53.95
N GLY A 909 9.72 -6.84 -53.90
CA GLY A 909 8.28 -7.09 -54.04
C GLY A 909 7.69 -6.49 -55.32
N ASP A 910 6.44 -6.02 -55.23
CA ASP A 910 5.76 -5.36 -56.35
C ASP A 910 6.02 -3.84 -56.41
N TRP A 911 6.85 -3.28 -55.52
CA TRP A 911 7.10 -1.83 -55.46
C TRP A 911 7.62 -1.24 -56.78
N PRO A 912 8.61 -1.83 -57.47
CA PRO A 912 9.05 -1.34 -58.78
C PRO A 912 7.93 -1.25 -59.80
N ARG A 913 7.08 -2.29 -59.87
CA ARG A 913 5.97 -2.37 -60.83
C ARG A 913 4.89 -1.34 -60.51
N LEU A 914 4.56 -1.18 -59.23
CA LEU A 914 3.58 -0.19 -58.77
C LEU A 914 4.04 1.24 -59.05
N ILE A 915 5.31 1.56 -58.75
CA ILE A 915 5.87 2.89 -59.01
C ILE A 915 5.94 3.15 -60.52
N ALA A 916 6.43 2.20 -61.32
CA ALA A 916 6.50 2.35 -62.77
C ALA A 916 5.10 2.58 -63.39
N ARG A 917 4.10 1.78 -62.98
CA ARG A 917 2.71 1.95 -63.43
C ARG A 917 2.15 3.32 -63.03
N GLY A 918 2.32 3.73 -61.77
CA GLY A 918 1.83 5.01 -61.28
C GLY A 918 2.51 6.23 -61.93
N MET A 919 3.79 6.10 -62.31
CA MET A 919 4.49 7.12 -63.09
C MET A 919 3.90 7.26 -64.49
N VAL A 920 3.64 6.14 -65.17
CA VAL A 920 3.00 6.14 -66.50
C VAL A 920 1.59 6.75 -66.44
N GLU A 921 0.80 6.43 -65.43
CA GLU A 921 -0.54 7.00 -65.21
C GLU A 921 -0.49 8.53 -64.98
N GLN A 922 0.63 9.05 -64.47
CA GLN A 922 0.88 10.50 -64.32
C GLN A 922 1.56 11.14 -65.55
N GLY A 923 1.79 10.36 -66.62
CA GLY A 923 2.44 10.84 -67.85
C GLY A 923 3.96 11.02 -67.73
N LEU A 924 4.60 10.45 -66.72
CA LEU A 924 6.04 10.54 -66.48
C LEU A 924 6.79 9.35 -67.11
N GLN A 925 7.95 9.61 -67.69
CA GLN A 925 8.84 8.56 -68.22
C GLN A 925 9.84 8.06 -67.17
N GLU A 926 10.37 6.85 -67.33
CA GLU A 926 11.32 6.23 -66.38
C GLU A 926 12.64 6.99 -66.24
N ASN A 927 12.99 7.88 -67.17
CA ASN A 927 14.19 8.71 -67.12
C ASN A 927 13.93 10.18 -66.73
N GLU A 928 12.69 10.55 -66.43
CA GLU A 928 12.36 11.92 -66.03
C GLU A 928 12.56 12.14 -64.52
N PRO A 929 12.82 13.38 -64.08
CA PRO A 929 12.77 13.77 -62.68
C PRO A 929 11.39 13.49 -62.08
N VAL A 930 11.36 12.92 -60.87
CA VAL A 930 10.10 12.67 -60.14
C VAL A 930 10.20 13.28 -58.75
N THR A 931 9.15 13.96 -58.30
CA THR A 931 9.09 14.52 -56.95
C THR A 931 8.67 13.48 -55.92
N VAL A 932 9.10 13.66 -54.67
CA VAL A 932 8.69 12.80 -53.55
C VAL A 932 7.17 12.84 -53.34
N GLN A 933 6.54 14.01 -53.50
CA GLN A 933 5.09 14.15 -53.39
C GLN A 933 4.35 13.31 -54.44
N GLN A 934 4.83 13.27 -55.69
CA GLN A 934 4.27 12.42 -56.74
C GLN A 934 4.40 10.93 -56.37
N LEU A 935 5.55 10.51 -55.85
CA LEU A 935 5.77 9.12 -55.43
C LEU A 935 4.89 8.75 -54.24
N ARG A 936 4.82 9.57 -53.18
CA ARG A 936 3.90 9.33 -52.05
C ARG A 936 2.46 9.20 -52.53
N GLY A 937 2.02 10.08 -53.42
CA GLY A 937 0.69 10.00 -54.03
C GLY A 937 0.45 8.78 -54.94
N ILE A 938 1.50 8.12 -55.45
CA ILE A 938 1.39 6.81 -56.12
C ILE A 938 1.22 5.70 -55.08
N LEU A 939 2.04 5.72 -54.03
CA LEU A 939 1.98 4.71 -52.97
C LEU A 939 0.64 4.76 -52.19
N GLU A 940 0.08 5.95 -51.98
CA GLU A 940 -1.23 6.14 -51.34
C GLU A 940 -2.41 5.60 -52.18
N ARG A 941 -2.33 5.72 -53.51
CA ARG A 941 -3.36 5.24 -54.45
C ARG A 941 -3.21 3.77 -54.83
N ALA A 942 -2.18 3.09 -54.33
CA ALA A 942 -1.96 1.68 -54.63
C ALA A 942 -3.08 0.82 -54.02
N GLU A 943 -3.60 -0.12 -54.82
CA GLU A 943 -4.58 -1.12 -54.35
C GLU A 943 -3.89 -2.48 -54.09
N PRO A 944 -4.22 -3.17 -52.98
CA PRO A 944 -5.06 -2.74 -51.87
C PRO A 944 -4.42 -1.59 -51.07
N ALA A 945 -5.26 -0.71 -50.49
CA ALA A 945 -4.81 0.44 -49.71
C ALA A 945 -3.90 0.00 -48.55
N ARG A 946 -2.72 0.61 -48.46
CA ARG A 946 -1.68 0.21 -47.47
C ARG A 946 -1.55 1.18 -46.30
N GLY A 947 -2.04 2.41 -46.43
CA GLY A 947 -2.02 3.41 -45.35
C GLY A 947 -0.64 3.73 -44.77
N LEU A 948 0.45 3.56 -45.53
CA LEU A 948 1.80 3.74 -45.01
C LEU A 948 2.00 5.17 -44.47
N ARG A 949 2.61 5.29 -43.29
CA ARG A 949 3.05 6.60 -42.78
C ARG A 949 4.20 7.13 -43.63
N ASP A 950 4.37 8.44 -43.65
CA ASP A 950 5.41 9.12 -44.42
C ASP A 950 6.79 8.50 -44.23
N GLU A 951 7.21 8.18 -43.00
CA GLU A 951 8.52 7.55 -42.77
C GLU A 951 8.66 6.15 -43.38
N VAL A 952 7.58 5.37 -43.44
CA VAL A 952 7.59 4.03 -44.02
C VAL A 952 7.50 4.11 -45.54
N ALA A 953 6.67 5.01 -46.07
CA ALA A 953 6.59 5.31 -47.50
C ALA A 953 7.94 5.84 -48.03
N ASP A 954 8.59 6.74 -47.29
CA ASP A 954 9.92 7.26 -47.58
C ASP A 954 10.96 6.15 -47.63
N THR A 955 10.84 5.11 -46.80
CA THR A 955 11.75 3.96 -46.81
C THR A 955 11.64 3.19 -48.14
N VAL A 956 10.42 3.00 -48.66
CA VAL A 956 10.19 2.42 -49.99
C VAL A 956 10.77 3.34 -51.08
N ILE A 957 10.55 4.65 -50.99
CA ILE A 957 11.05 5.62 -51.97
C ILE A 957 12.58 5.64 -52.00
N ILE A 958 13.25 5.64 -50.84
CA ILE A 958 14.72 5.61 -50.75
C ILE A 958 15.26 4.30 -51.31
N ALA A 959 14.65 3.16 -50.99
CA ALA A 959 15.06 1.87 -51.54
C ALA A 959 14.89 1.81 -53.06
N TRP A 960 13.79 2.36 -53.59
CA TRP A 960 13.55 2.47 -55.03
C TRP A 960 14.57 3.40 -55.71
N ALA A 961 14.87 4.54 -55.11
CA ALA A 961 15.87 5.48 -55.61
C ALA A 961 17.27 4.83 -55.67
N ALA A 962 17.63 4.04 -54.65
CA ALA A 962 18.87 3.28 -54.64
C ALA A 962 18.90 2.23 -55.76
N LEU A 963 17.82 1.44 -55.92
CA LEU A 963 17.71 0.41 -56.95
C LEU A 963 17.80 0.98 -58.38
N ARG A 964 17.19 2.15 -58.62
CA ARG A 964 17.18 2.82 -59.94
C ARG A 964 18.30 3.84 -60.12
N GLN A 965 19.28 3.88 -59.21
CA GLN A 965 20.45 4.77 -59.27
C GLN A 965 20.07 6.26 -59.46
N ARG A 966 19.06 6.71 -58.72
CA ARG A 966 18.58 8.10 -58.76
C ARG A 966 19.21 8.92 -57.63
N ALA A 967 19.57 10.16 -57.94
CA ALA A 967 20.12 11.12 -57.00
C ALA A 967 19.08 12.13 -56.52
N TRP A 968 19.29 12.60 -55.28
CA TRP A 968 18.40 13.50 -54.58
C TRP A 968 18.75 14.97 -54.85
N PHE A 969 17.76 15.77 -55.21
CA PHE A 969 17.88 17.21 -55.43
C PHE A 969 16.86 17.99 -54.60
N ALA A 970 17.32 19.01 -53.88
CA ALA A 970 16.47 19.98 -53.21
C ALA A 970 16.66 21.34 -53.87
N TYR A 971 15.60 21.94 -54.40
CA TYR A 971 15.65 23.24 -55.10
C TYR A 971 16.75 23.31 -56.17
N ASN A 972 16.86 22.26 -57.00
CA ASN A 972 17.88 22.10 -58.04
C ASN A 972 19.33 21.95 -57.55
N VAL A 973 19.56 21.79 -56.24
CA VAL A 973 20.86 21.53 -55.63
C VAL A 973 20.96 20.04 -55.24
N PRO A 974 22.02 19.32 -55.66
CA PRO A 974 22.21 17.93 -55.25
C PRO A 974 22.43 17.82 -53.74
N MET A 975 21.75 16.88 -53.10
CA MET A 975 21.84 16.69 -51.66
C MET A 975 23.16 16.04 -51.25
N ARG A 976 23.76 16.56 -50.17
CA ARG A 976 25.08 16.14 -49.66
C ARG A 976 24.99 15.13 -48.51
N GLU A 977 23.94 15.24 -47.71
CA GLU A 977 23.68 14.40 -46.54
C GLU A 977 22.83 13.17 -46.90
N GLN A 978 22.93 12.13 -46.06
CA GLN A 978 22.08 10.96 -46.21
C GLN A 978 20.64 11.32 -45.87
N VAL A 979 19.71 10.91 -46.73
CA VAL A 979 18.29 11.17 -46.56
C VAL A 979 17.75 10.34 -45.39
N VAL A 980 17.00 10.99 -44.49
CA VAL A 980 16.40 10.34 -43.32
C VAL A 980 14.90 10.14 -43.57
N PRO A 981 14.38 8.91 -43.42
CA PRO A 981 12.94 8.65 -43.54
C PRO A 981 12.12 9.56 -42.62
N GLY A 982 11.02 10.13 -43.14
CA GLY A 982 10.14 11.03 -42.40
C GLY A 982 10.62 12.48 -42.32
N LYS A 983 11.86 12.78 -42.76
CA LYS A 983 12.39 14.16 -42.89
C LYS A 983 12.50 14.63 -44.34
N ILE A 984 11.98 13.83 -45.28
CA ILE A 984 12.00 14.15 -46.71
C ILE A 984 10.88 15.14 -47.02
N GLN A 985 11.19 16.22 -47.75
CA GLN A 985 10.17 17.16 -48.21
C GLN A 985 9.57 16.70 -49.54
N GLY A 986 8.26 16.89 -49.71
CA GLY A 986 7.55 16.51 -50.94
C GLY A 986 8.08 17.19 -52.21
N THR A 987 8.69 18.37 -52.09
CA THR A 987 9.27 19.15 -53.19
C THR A 987 10.63 18.65 -53.68
N TRP A 988 11.25 17.68 -52.99
CA TRP A 988 12.53 17.13 -53.43
C TRP A 988 12.35 16.24 -54.66
N GLU A 989 13.34 16.28 -55.55
CA GLU A 989 13.33 15.57 -56.82
C GLU A 989 14.35 14.43 -56.83
N LEU A 990 13.94 13.32 -57.43
CA LEU A 990 14.79 12.17 -57.75
C LEU A 990 15.10 12.18 -59.24
N ARG A 991 16.38 12.32 -59.59
CA ARG A 991 16.85 12.39 -60.98
C ARG A 991 17.76 11.21 -61.30
N PRO A 992 17.64 10.56 -62.47
CA PRO A 992 18.62 9.56 -62.90
C PRO A 992 20.01 10.17 -62.95
N GLN A 993 21.02 9.44 -62.46
CA GLN A 993 22.41 9.86 -62.49
C GLN A 993 23.25 8.81 -63.19
N GLU A 994 24.11 9.24 -64.12
CA GLU A 994 25.15 8.37 -64.69
C GLU A 994 26.08 7.90 -63.55
N MET A 995 26.42 6.61 -63.54
CA MET A 995 27.31 6.01 -62.54
C MET A 995 28.68 5.70 -63.15
N PRO A 996 29.79 5.89 -62.40
CA PRO A 996 31.11 5.45 -62.83
C PRO A 996 31.23 3.93 -62.76
N GLU A 997 32.18 3.36 -63.50
CA GLU A 997 32.49 1.93 -63.40
C GLU A 997 33.06 1.59 -62.01
N PRO A 998 32.80 0.39 -61.45
CA PRO A 998 33.27 0.02 -60.10
C PRO A 998 34.79 0.17 -59.91
N GLU A 999 35.58 -0.24 -60.91
CA GLU A 999 37.04 -0.11 -60.86
C GLU A 999 37.52 1.35 -60.95
N GLU A 1000 36.78 2.21 -61.66
CA GLU A 1000 37.06 3.65 -61.70
C GLU A 1000 36.76 4.30 -60.36
N TRP A 1001 35.63 3.93 -59.74
CA TRP A 1001 35.22 4.41 -58.43
C TRP A 1001 36.23 4.08 -57.34
N ASP A 1002 36.66 2.81 -57.24
CA ASP A 1002 37.61 2.40 -56.22
C ASP A 1002 38.97 3.09 -56.38
N ARG A 1003 39.45 3.24 -57.62
CA ARG A 1003 40.68 3.99 -57.90
C ARG A 1003 40.54 5.46 -57.51
N ALA A 1004 39.45 6.11 -57.91
CA ALA A 1004 39.19 7.52 -57.59
C ALA A 1004 39.08 7.75 -56.08
N ARG A 1005 38.33 6.91 -55.35
CA ARG A 1005 38.17 7.00 -53.90
C ARG A 1005 39.48 6.81 -53.15
N ASN A 1006 40.25 5.78 -53.50
CA ASN A 1006 41.55 5.51 -52.88
C ASN A 1006 42.52 6.68 -53.13
N ARG A 1007 42.51 7.24 -54.33
CA ARG A 1007 43.35 8.41 -54.65
C ARG A 1007 42.86 9.69 -53.97
N ALA A 1008 41.55 9.92 -53.88
CA ALA A 1008 40.98 11.04 -53.14
C ALA A 1008 41.38 11.01 -51.66
N SER A 1009 41.38 9.81 -51.07
CA SER A 1009 41.77 9.60 -49.67
C SER A 1009 43.25 9.93 -49.47
N LYS A 1010 44.12 9.44 -50.36
CA LYS A 1010 45.57 9.72 -50.31
C LYS A 1010 45.92 11.18 -50.58
N LEU A 1011 45.26 11.83 -51.55
CA LEU A 1011 45.60 13.20 -51.98
C LEU A 1011 45.01 14.28 -51.07
N PHE A 1012 43.77 14.11 -50.63
CA PHE A 1012 43.01 15.18 -49.96
C PHE A 1012 42.51 14.78 -48.56
N GLY A 1013 42.72 13.53 -48.14
CA GLY A 1013 42.15 12.99 -46.89
C GLY A 1013 40.63 12.85 -46.95
N VAL A 1014 40.04 12.63 -48.13
CA VAL A 1014 38.58 12.51 -48.31
C VAL A 1014 38.24 11.19 -49.01
N GLY A 1015 37.25 10.42 -48.53
CA GLY A 1015 36.81 9.20 -49.22
C GLY A 1015 36.41 8.00 -48.36
N ASP A 1016 35.71 8.20 -47.25
CA ASP A 1016 35.37 7.14 -46.29
C ASP A 1016 34.25 6.17 -46.73
N GLN A 1017 33.59 6.40 -47.88
CA GLN A 1017 32.46 5.59 -48.32
C GLN A 1017 32.90 4.54 -49.35
N PRO A 1018 32.96 3.24 -48.99
CA PRO A 1018 33.41 2.19 -49.92
C PRO A 1018 32.35 1.86 -50.99
N TYR A 1019 31.09 2.20 -50.75
CA TYR A 1019 29.97 1.76 -51.58
C TYR A 1019 29.72 2.68 -52.78
N LEU A 1020 29.57 2.10 -53.97
CA LEU A 1020 29.24 2.81 -55.20
C LEU A 1020 27.75 3.14 -55.25
N THR A 1021 27.39 4.35 -54.83
CA THR A 1021 26.01 4.88 -54.93
C THR A 1021 26.02 6.29 -55.51
N ALA A 1022 24.91 6.73 -56.11
CA ALA A 1022 24.82 8.07 -56.71
C ALA A 1022 25.09 9.19 -55.69
N SER A 1023 24.64 9.01 -54.45
CA SER A 1023 24.92 9.94 -53.34
C SER A 1023 26.40 9.93 -52.93
N ALA A 1024 27.04 8.76 -52.89
CA ALA A 1024 28.47 8.65 -52.62
C ALA A 1024 29.31 9.35 -53.71
N VAL A 1025 28.94 9.18 -54.99
CA VAL A 1025 29.59 9.85 -56.13
C VAL A 1025 29.50 11.37 -56.00
N ASN A 1026 28.31 11.91 -55.70
CA ASN A 1026 28.13 13.35 -55.53
C ASN A 1026 28.88 13.89 -54.31
N ARG A 1027 28.88 13.16 -53.19
CA ARG A 1027 29.60 13.57 -51.97
C ARG A 1027 31.10 13.59 -52.18
N LEU A 1028 31.66 12.53 -52.79
CA LEU A 1028 33.08 12.48 -53.13
C LEU A 1028 33.44 13.62 -54.08
N SER A 1029 32.65 13.81 -55.14
CA SER A 1029 32.84 14.91 -56.10
C SER A 1029 32.89 16.26 -55.39
N GLN A 1030 31.93 16.55 -54.51
CA GLN A 1030 31.88 17.83 -53.80
C GLN A 1030 33.08 18.00 -52.86
N HIS A 1031 33.41 17.01 -52.03
CA HIS A 1031 34.54 17.09 -51.10
C HIS A 1031 35.86 17.32 -51.84
N VAL A 1032 36.05 16.65 -52.99
CA VAL A 1032 37.22 16.85 -53.85
C VAL A 1032 37.21 18.25 -54.46
N THR A 1033 36.07 18.74 -54.97
CA THR A 1033 35.95 20.11 -55.51
C THR A 1033 36.26 21.18 -54.45
N ASP A 1034 35.77 21.02 -53.22
CA ASP A 1034 35.99 21.97 -52.11
C ASP A 1034 37.47 22.00 -51.69
N LYS A 1035 38.09 20.83 -51.54
CA LYS A 1035 39.52 20.71 -51.26
C LYS A 1035 40.37 21.26 -52.40
N ALA A 1036 39.98 20.96 -53.64
CA ALA A 1036 40.65 21.48 -54.81
C ALA A 1036 40.58 23.01 -54.89
N ALA A 1037 39.42 23.61 -54.61
CA ALA A 1037 39.26 25.06 -54.56
C ALA A 1037 40.20 25.73 -53.52
N ALA A 1038 40.33 25.12 -52.34
CA ALA A 1038 41.21 25.62 -51.28
C ALA A 1038 42.71 25.53 -51.63
N LEU A 1039 43.12 24.46 -52.34
CA LEU A 1039 44.52 24.18 -52.66
C LEU A 1039 44.99 24.79 -53.98
N ALA A 1040 44.08 25.22 -54.86
CA ALA A 1040 44.40 25.72 -56.20
C ALA A 1040 45.34 26.93 -56.19
N ALA A 1041 45.05 27.95 -55.36
CA ALA A 1041 45.87 29.15 -55.28
C ALA A 1041 47.25 28.88 -54.64
N PRO A 1042 47.35 28.21 -53.48
CA PRO A 1042 48.65 27.82 -52.91
C PRO A 1042 49.52 26.98 -53.86
N ALA A 1043 48.93 26.02 -54.59
CA ALA A 1043 49.67 25.18 -55.53
C ALA A 1043 50.24 26.00 -56.71
N GLN A 1044 49.47 26.94 -57.24
CA GLN A 1044 49.94 27.83 -58.31
C GLN A 1044 51.01 28.82 -57.82
N ASP A 1045 50.87 29.33 -56.60
CA ASP A 1045 51.87 30.17 -55.94
C ASP A 1045 53.20 29.45 -55.76
N LEU A 1046 53.17 28.17 -55.40
CA LEU A 1046 54.36 27.33 -55.29
C LEU A 1046 55.08 27.18 -56.63
N VAL A 1047 54.35 26.88 -57.71
CA VAL A 1047 54.93 26.76 -59.06
C VAL A 1047 55.64 28.06 -59.44
N THR A 1048 54.98 29.20 -59.24
CA THR A 1048 55.54 30.52 -59.55
C THR A 1048 56.81 30.81 -58.74
N ALA A 1049 56.79 30.51 -57.44
CA ALA A 1049 57.95 30.73 -56.56
C ALA A 1049 59.14 29.81 -56.91
N LEU A 1050 58.87 28.56 -57.27
CA LEU A 1050 59.90 27.61 -57.71
C LEU A 1050 60.51 28.00 -59.05
N GLU A 1051 59.71 28.43 -60.03
CA GLU A 1051 60.21 28.90 -61.33
C GLU A 1051 61.15 30.10 -61.19
N GLN A 1052 60.81 31.05 -60.31
CA GLN A 1052 61.68 32.18 -60.00
C GLN A 1052 62.99 31.74 -59.33
N ALA A 1053 62.94 30.82 -58.38
CA ALA A 1053 64.12 30.29 -57.70
C ALA A 1053 65.03 29.49 -58.65
N TYR A 1054 64.43 28.67 -59.52
CA TYR A 1054 65.14 27.91 -60.55
C TYR A 1054 65.84 28.84 -61.55
N GLY A 1055 65.16 29.91 -61.98
CA GLY A 1055 65.72 30.92 -62.87
C GLY A 1055 66.97 31.60 -62.29
N LYS A 1056 66.97 31.91 -60.99
CA LYS A 1056 68.12 32.52 -60.31
C LYS A 1056 69.35 31.61 -60.23
N LEU A 1057 69.15 30.30 -60.09
CA LEU A 1057 70.23 29.31 -59.99
C LEU A 1057 70.58 28.62 -61.32
N GLY A 1058 69.91 29.00 -62.42
CA GLY A 1058 70.12 28.40 -63.74
C GLY A 1058 69.61 26.96 -63.87
N LEU A 1059 68.70 26.53 -62.99
CA LEU A 1059 68.11 25.19 -63.01
C LEU A 1059 66.95 25.14 -64.02
N ARG A 1060 66.85 24.05 -64.80
CA ARG A 1060 65.80 23.91 -65.83
C ARG A 1060 64.73 22.86 -65.51
N GLN A 1061 65.06 21.82 -64.76
CA GLN A 1061 64.17 20.70 -64.44
C GLN A 1061 64.47 20.17 -63.03
N GLY A 1062 63.49 19.51 -62.42
CA GLY A 1062 63.65 18.85 -61.13
C GLY A 1062 62.32 18.32 -60.60
N ALA A 1063 62.37 17.20 -59.89
CA ALA A 1063 61.20 16.44 -59.43
C ALA A 1063 60.20 17.30 -58.63
N ARG A 1064 60.68 18.28 -57.87
CA ARG A 1064 59.82 19.22 -57.12
C ARG A 1064 58.98 20.11 -58.02
N LEU A 1065 59.58 20.72 -59.05
CA LEU A 1065 58.87 21.62 -59.96
C LEU A 1065 57.89 20.83 -60.84
N ASP A 1066 58.29 19.64 -61.31
CA ASP A 1066 57.46 18.78 -62.14
C ASP A 1066 56.22 18.29 -61.38
N MET A 1067 56.40 17.86 -60.11
CA MET A 1067 55.27 17.51 -59.24
C MET A 1067 54.39 18.71 -58.90
N ALA A 1068 54.96 19.88 -58.59
CA ALA A 1068 54.18 21.09 -58.28
C ALA A 1068 53.29 21.49 -59.47
N ARG A 1069 53.80 21.41 -60.71
CA ARG A 1069 53.04 21.69 -61.94
C ARG A 1069 51.92 20.68 -62.17
N ALA A 1070 52.21 19.40 -62.02
CA ALA A 1070 51.21 18.34 -62.16
C ALA A 1070 50.11 18.45 -61.10
N ALA A 1071 50.47 18.69 -59.84
CA ALA A 1071 49.53 18.88 -58.73
C ALA A 1071 48.65 20.13 -58.92
N ALA A 1072 49.23 21.26 -59.31
CA ALA A 1072 48.48 22.49 -59.59
C ALA A 1072 47.50 22.30 -60.77
N THR A 1073 47.91 21.57 -61.81
CA THR A 1073 47.05 21.25 -62.96
C THR A 1073 45.89 20.33 -62.56
N LEU A 1074 46.17 19.30 -61.78
CA LEU A 1074 45.17 18.37 -61.27
C LEU A 1074 44.11 19.12 -60.45
N VAL A 1075 44.54 19.89 -59.45
CA VAL A 1075 43.64 20.64 -58.56
C VAL A 1075 42.82 21.70 -59.31
N ARG A 1076 43.42 22.39 -60.27
CA ARG A 1076 42.70 23.34 -61.14
C ARG A 1076 41.60 22.65 -61.94
N THR A 1077 41.90 21.49 -62.53
CA THR A 1077 40.94 20.73 -63.34
C THR A 1077 39.83 20.14 -62.48
N LEU A 1078 40.16 19.59 -61.31
CA LEU A 1078 39.17 19.04 -60.36
C LEU A 1078 38.21 20.09 -59.81
N ARG A 1079 38.61 21.37 -59.74
CA ARG A 1079 37.73 22.47 -59.37
C ARG A 1079 36.64 22.75 -60.41
N GLU A 1080 36.89 22.42 -61.68
CA GLU A 1080 36.01 22.72 -62.83
C GLU A 1080 35.09 21.55 -63.20
N LEU A 1081 35.37 20.35 -62.67
CA LEU A 1081 34.58 19.13 -62.93
C LEU A 1081 33.62 18.81 -61.77
N SER A 1082 32.57 18.04 -62.07
CA SER A 1082 31.63 17.52 -61.07
C SER A 1082 31.05 16.18 -61.48
N GLY A 1083 30.63 15.35 -60.52
CA GLY A 1083 30.00 14.05 -60.76
C GLY A 1083 30.94 13.03 -61.39
N VAL A 1084 30.44 12.22 -62.32
CA VAL A 1084 31.21 11.16 -62.99
C VAL A 1084 32.45 11.68 -63.73
N PRO A 1085 32.41 12.79 -64.49
CA PRO A 1085 33.62 13.35 -65.10
C PRO A 1085 34.75 13.62 -64.11
N LEU A 1086 34.43 14.10 -62.90
CA LEU A 1086 35.43 14.31 -61.85
C LEU A 1086 36.01 12.99 -61.36
N VAL A 1087 35.16 11.99 -61.09
CA VAL A 1087 35.59 10.65 -60.65
C VAL A 1087 36.51 10.01 -61.69
N ARG A 1088 36.12 10.04 -62.97
CA ARG A 1088 36.92 9.52 -64.10
C ARG A 1088 38.26 10.24 -64.20
N HIS A 1089 38.27 11.57 -64.13
CA HIS A 1089 39.50 12.35 -64.19
C HIS A 1089 40.43 12.05 -63.01
N LEU A 1090 39.88 11.93 -61.80
CA LEU A 1090 40.65 11.59 -60.61
C LEU A 1090 41.25 10.18 -60.70
N ALA A 1091 40.48 9.19 -61.17
CA ALA A 1091 40.95 7.83 -61.38
C ALA A 1091 42.07 7.74 -62.44
N ALA A 1092 41.99 8.55 -63.50
CA ALA A 1092 42.90 8.50 -64.65
C ALA A 1092 44.09 9.48 -64.56
N ALA A 1093 44.14 10.38 -63.57
CA ALA A 1093 45.19 11.38 -63.44
C ALA A 1093 46.60 10.75 -63.40
N ASP A 1094 47.51 11.28 -64.22
CA ASP A 1094 48.92 10.88 -64.28
C ASP A 1094 49.77 11.93 -63.53
N LEU A 1095 50.53 11.47 -62.53
CA LEU A 1095 51.34 12.31 -61.66
C LEU A 1095 52.80 11.83 -61.70
N PRO A 1096 53.79 12.75 -61.76
CA PRO A 1096 55.20 12.39 -61.77
C PRO A 1096 55.64 11.99 -60.35
N GLY A 1097 55.28 10.77 -59.91
CA GLY A 1097 55.58 10.22 -58.59
C GLY A 1097 54.41 9.46 -57.96
N THR A 1098 54.45 9.27 -56.64
CA THR A 1098 53.36 8.62 -55.90
C THR A 1098 52.29 9.62 -55.45
N ASP A 1099 51.05 9.16 -55.23
CA ASP A 1099 49.98 10.00 -54.68
C ASP A 1099 50.40 10.67 -53.34
N ALA A 1100 51.24 10.01 -52.53
CA ALA A 1100 51.75 10.58 -51.28
C ALA A 1100 52.70 11.78 -51.51
N MET A 1101 53.54 11.72 -52.54
CA MET A 1101 54.41 12.85 -52.91
C MET A 1101 53.56 14.04 -53.37
N ALA A 1102 52.53 13.78 -54.17
CA ALA A 1102 51.58 14.80 -54.61
C ALA A 1102 50.83 15.45 -53.44
N SER A 1103 50.36 14.66 -52.48
CA SER A 1103 49.73 15.13 -51.24
C SER A 1103 50.66 16.08 -50.47
N VAL A 1104 51.92 15.69 -50.22
CA VAL A 1104 52.90 16.55 -49.52
C VAL A 1104 53.19 17.83 -50.30
N SER A 1105 53.26 17.78 -51.63
CA SER A 1105 53.45 18.96 -52.47
C SER A 1105 52.29 19.95 -52.35
N LEU A 1106 51.05 19.47 -52.21
CA LEU A 1106 49.85 20.30 -52.03
C LEU A 1106 49.77 20.87 -50.61
N ASP A 1107 49.96 20.02 -49.59
CA ASP A 1107 49.83 20.41 -48.19
C ASP A 1107 50.87 21.45 -47.77
N LYS A 1108 52.11 21.32 -48.24
CA LYS A 1108 53.20 22.25 -47.91
C LYS A 1108 53.31 23.43 -48.87
N ALA A 1109 52.46 23.53 -49.90
CA ALA A 1109 52.61 24.50 -50.98
C ALA A 1109 52.73 25.94 -50.49
N ALA A 1110 51.81 26.37 -49.61
CA ALA A 1110 51.81 27.73 -49.07
C ALA A 1110 53.09 28.04 -48.27
N GLY A 1111 53.52 27.13 -47.41
CA GLY A 1111 54.70 27.32 -46.56
C GLY A 1111 56.00 27.35 -47.35
N VAL A 1112 56.14 26.47 -48.35
CA VAL A 1112 57.32 26.43 -49.22
C VAL A 1112 57.35 27.66 -50.15
N ALA A 1113 56.21 28.06 -50.73
CA ALA A 1113 56.12 29.27 -51.54
C ALA A 1113 56.48 30.52 -50.73
N GLN A 1114 55.99 30.63 -49.50
CA GLN A 1114 56.32 31.74 -48.60
C GLN A 1114 57.80 31.74 -48.24
N ALA A 1115 58.39 30.58 -47.91
CA ALA A 1115 59.81 30.48 -47.61
C ALA A 1115 60.67 30.94 -48.78
N LEU A 1116 60.33 30.54 -50.02
CA LEU A 1116 61.04 30.98 -51.22
C LEU A 1116 60.91 32.49 -51.49
N ARG A 1117 59.75 33.08 -51.20
CA ARG A 1117 59.52 34.54 -51.31
C ARG A 1117 60.27 35.33 -50.24
N ALA A 1118 60.41 34.77 -49.03
CA ALA A 1118 61.06 35.43 -47.89
C ALA A 1118 62.60 35.32 -47.90
N VAL A 1119 63.18 34.50 -48.77
CA VAL A 1119 64.64 34.38 -48.91
C VAL A 1119 65.21 35.65 -49.53
N GLU A 1120 66.17 36.26 -48.84
CA GLU A 1120 67.00 37.34 -49.37
C GLU A 1120 68.04 36.73 -50.32
N TRP A 1121 67.94 37.03 -51.61
CA TRP A 1121 68.79 36.43 -52.63
C TRP A 1121 70.13 37.17 -52.82
N GLU A 1122 70.30 38.37 -52.28
CA GLU A 1122 71.52 39.18 -52.42
C GLU A 1122 72.81 38.47 -51.93
N PRO A 1123 72.83 37.75 -50.78
CA PRO A 1123 74.01 37.00 -50.36
C PRO A 1123 74.34 35.81 -51.28
N LEU A 1124 73.35 35.27 -51.99
CA LEU A 1124 73.53 34.20 -52.97
C LEU A 1124 74.13 34.71 -54.27
N ASP A 1125 73.89 35.97 -54.65
CA ASP A 1125 74.53 36.58 -55.83
C ASP A 1125 76.06 36.66 -55.65
N ALA A 1126 76.53 36.97 -54.44
CA ALA A 1126 77.95 36.95 -54.12
C ALA A 1126 78.56 35.54 -54.19
N LEU A 1127 77.81 34.51 -53.78
CA LEU A 1127 78.22 33.11 -53.95
C LEU A 1127 78.26 32.70 -55.42
N LEU A 1128 77.27 33.13 -56.22
CA LEU A 1128 77.20 32.85 -57.66
C LEU A 1128 78.36 33.48 -58.44
N GLN A 1129 78.78 34.69 -58.06
CA GLN A 1129 79.97 35.34 -58.62
C GLN A 1129 81.26 34.60 -58.24
N ALA A 1130 81.40 34.22 -56.96
CA ALA A 1130 82.60 33.54 -56.46
C ALA A 1130 82.71 32.07 -56.89
N ARG A 1131 81.62 31.42 -57.31
CA ARG A 1131 81.59 30.01 -57.77
C ARG A 1131 82.61 29.72 -58.88
N ASN A 1132 82.92 30.71 -59.71
CA ASN A 1132 83.83 30.55 -60.85
C ASN A 1132 85.30 30.78 -60.49
N ASP A 1133 85.61 31.15 -59.25
CA ASP A 1133 86.99 31.33 -58.80
C ASP A 1133 87.62 29.97 -58.46
N SER A 1134 88.82 29.69 -58.97
CA SER A 1134 89.58 28.46 -58.67
C SER A 1134 90.25 28.47 -57.27
N THR A 1135 89.67 29.21 -56.32
CA THR A 1135 90.21 29.38 -54.96
C THR A 1135 89.39 28.57 -53.95
N GLU A 1136 89.92 28.34 -52.75
CA GLU A 1136 89.17 27.71 -51.65
C GLU A 1136 87.84 28.44 -51.35
N ARG A 1137 87.79 29.74 -51.62
CA ARG A 1137 86.58 30.56 -51.52
C ARG A 1137 85.52 30.16 -52.55
N GLY A 1138 85.92 29.89 -53.78
CA GLY A 1138 85.03 29.47 -54.87
C GLY A 1138 84.56 28.03 -54.72
N GLU A 1139 85.41 27.10 -54.29
CA GLU A 1139 85.02 25.72 -53.98
C GLU A 1139 83.99 25.65 -52.84
N ALA A 1140 84.20 26.42 -51.77
CA ALA A 1140 83.24 26.52 -50.67
C ALA A 1140 81.90 27.12 -51.12
N ALA A 1141 81.92 28.13 -52.02
CA ALA A 1141 80.70 28.71 -52.58
C ALA A 1141 79.96 27.72 -53.48
N ALA A 1142 80.68 26.97 -54.33
CA ALA A 1142 80.11 25.94 -55.19
C ALA A 1142 79.40 24.84 -54.38
N LYS A 1143 80.02 24.37 -53.28
CA LYS A 1143 79.43 23.34 -52.41
C LYS A 1143 78.10 23.79 -51.77
N ILE A 1144 78.00 25.05 -51.36
CA ILE A 1144 76.75 25.61 -50.78
C ILE A 1144 75.67 25.71 -51.87
N LEU A 1145 76.02 26.18 -53.06
CA LEU A 1145 75.10 26.31 -54.19
C LEU A 1145 74.63 24.95 -54.72
N ASP A 1146 75.51 23.95 -54.80
CA ASP A 1146 75.15 22.59 -55.25
C ASP A 1146 74.25 21.88 -54.22
N ALA A 1147 74.47 22.08 -52.92
CA ALA A 1147 73.59 21.58 -51.88
C ALA A 1147 72.19 22.23 -51.92
N LEU A 1148 72.13 23.55 -52.16
CA LEU A 1148 70.87 24.27 -52.35
C LEU A 1148 70.16 23.85 -53.65
N GLY A 1149 70.92 23.67 -54.74
CA GLY A 1149 70.40 23.20 -56.02
C GLY A 1149 69.82 21.78 -55.92
N THR A 1150 70.50 20.89 -55.19
CA THR A 1150 70.00 19.53 -54.91
C THR A 1150 68.70 19.57 -54.10
N ALA A 1151 68.62 20.43 -53.08
CA ALA A 1151 67.40 20.57 -52.28
C ALA A 1151 66.23 21.17 -53.08
N LEU A 1152 66.51 22.07 -54.03
CA LEU A 1152 65.50 22.64 -54.91
C LEU A 1152 64.97 21.63 -55.93
N THR A 1153 65.81 20.75 -56.46
CA THR A 1153 65.41 19.73 -57.44
C THR A 1153 64.80 18.49 -56.82
N ALA A 1154 65.25 18.08 -55.63
CA ALA A 1154 64.69 16.97 -54.86
C ALA A 1154 63.28 17.28 -54.38
N HIS A 1155 62.40 16.26 -54.35
CA HIS A 1155 61.01 16.44 -53.98
C HIS A 1155 60.86 16.83 -52.48
N GLU A 1156 59.81 17.58 -52.12
CA GLU A 1156 59.60 18.05 -50.72
C GLU A 1156 59.38 16.90 -49.71
N TYR A 1157 58.97 15.73 -50.20
CA TYR A 1157 58.88 14.49 -49.41
C TYR A 1157 60.26 13.94 -49.04
N GLU A 1158 61.24 14.03 -49.95
CA GLU A 1158 62.58 13.49 -49.77
C GLU A 1158 63.46 14.44 -48.96
N GLN A 1159 63.36 15.74 -49.24
CA GLN A 1159 64.12 16.78 -48.56
C GLN A 1159 63.29 18.04 -48.36
N SER A 1160 63.20 18.54 -47.12
CA SER A 1160 62.47 19.78 -46.87
C SER A 1160 63.24 21.00 -47.35
N LEU A 1161 62.64 21.78 -48.23
CA LEU A 1161 63.27 22.99 -48.78
C LEU A 1161 63.30 24.13 -47.78
N VAL A 1162 62.32 24.24 -46.89
CA VAL A 1162 62.34 25.27 -45.83
C VAL A 1162 63.57 25.10 -44.93
N GLY A 1163 63.85 23.86 -44.52
CA GLY A 1163 65.05 23.53 -43.75
C GLY A 1163 66.34 23.76 -44.56
N ALA A 1164 66.37 23.33 -45.82
CA ALA A 1164 67.52 23.52 -46.69
C ALA A 1164 67.83 25.00 -46.95
N LEU A 1165 66.81 25.85 -47.12
CA LEU A 1165 66.96 27.31 -47.28
C LEU A 1165 67.54 27.96 -46.01
N ALA A 1166 67.11 27.53 -44.82
CA ALA A 1166 67.65 28.04 -43.56
C ALA A 1166 69.14 27.66 -43.38
N VAL A 1167 69.49 26.41 -43.71
CA VAL A 1167 70.88 25.93 -43.70
C VAL A 1167 71.72 26.69 -44.72
N ALA A 1168 71.22 26.87 -45.94
CA ALA A 1168 71.90 27.62 -46.99
C ALA A 1168 72.10 29.09 -46.61
N LYS A 1169 71.11 29.74 -45.98
CA LYS A 1169 71.23 31.13 -45.48
C LYS A 1169 72.34 31.25 -44.43
N LYS A 1170 72.37 30.33 -43.47
CA LYS A 1170 73.44 30.30 -42.45
C LYS A 1170 74.81 30.05 -43.09
N ALA A 1171 74.91 29.07 -43.99
CA ALA A 1171 76.15 28.77 -44.68
C ALA A 1171 76.65 29.93 -45.55
N ALA A 1172 75.75 30.66 -46.21
CA ALA A 1172 76.08 31.86 -46.98
C ALA A 1172 76.61 33.00 -46.08
N TRP A 1173 75.99 33.19 -44.91
CA TRP A 1173 76.47 34.17 -43.92
C TRP A 1173 77.84 33.80 -43.35
N ASP A 1174 78.01 32.54 -42.95
CA ASP A 1174 79.28 32.03 -42.42
C ASP A 1174 80.39 32.12 -43.49
N TRP A 1175 80.06 31.86 -44.76
CA TRP A 1175 80.98 32.04 -45.90
C TRP A 1175 81.35 33.51 -46.10
N ALA A 1176 80.40 34.44 -45.97
CA ALA A 1176 80.65 35.87 -46.13
C ALA A 1176 81.50 36.45 -44.98
N MET A 1177 81.33 35.94 -43.75
CA MET A 1177 82.07 36.39 -42.57
C MET A 1177 83.45 35.74 -42.41
N ARG A 1178 83.73 34.65 -43.12
CA ARG A 1178 85.03 33.97 -43.05
C ARG A 1178 86.12 34.84 -43.69
N PRO A 1179 87.25 35.10 -43.01
CA PRO A 1179 88.39 35.77 -43.61
C PRO A 1179 89.09 34.83 -44.61
N TRP A 1180 88.98 35.15 -45.89
CA TRP A 1180 89.66 34.44 -46.98
C TRP A 1180 91.06 35.05 -47.16
N GLY A 1181 92.06 34.50 -46.46
CA GLY A 1181 93.45 34.96 -46.54
C GLY A 1181 94.10 34.67 -47.91
N VAL A 1182 95.02 35.54 -48.33
CA VAL A 1182 95.86 35.33 -49.53
C VAL A 1182 96.96 34.30 -49.19
N ARG A 1183 97.09 33.27 -50.02
CA ARG A 1183 97.99 32.12 -49.83
C ARG A 1183 99.46 32.50 -50.15
N PRO A 1184 100.47 32.12 -49.34
CA PRO A 1184 101.86 31.95 -49.80
C PRO A 1184 102.06 30.55 -50.42
N GLU A 1185 102.93 30.43 -51.42
CA GLU A 1185 103.21 29.20 -52.18
C GLU A 1185 103.89 28.07 -51.37
N GLY A 1186 103.32 26.86 -51.48
CA GLY A 1186 103.95 25.53 -51.40
C GLY A 1186 104.36 24.95 -50.03
N PRO A 1187 104.72 23.64 -49.93
CA PRO A 1187 104.43 22.50 -50.79
C PRO A 1187 103.78 21.29 -50.04
N ASP A 1188 103.50 20.25 -50.82
CA ASP A 1188 102.75 19.02 -50.57
C ASP A 1188 103.15 18.07 -49.43
N THR A 1189 102.17 17.22 -49.10
CA THR A 1189 102.17 15.88 -48.45
C THR A 1189 102.12 15.76 -46.91
N GLU A 1190 100.96 15.28 -46.42
CA GLU A 1190 100.81 14.55 -45.15
C GLU A 1190 100.11 13.18 -45.37
N PRO A 1191 100.36 12.18 -44.50
CA PRO A 1191 100.03 10.76 -44.67
C PRO A 1191 98.63 10.37 -44.11
N PRO A 1192 98.12 9.14 -44.35
CA PRO A 1192 96.78 8.73 -43.94
C PRO A 1192 96.72 8.18 -42.51
N HIS A 1193 95.62 8.46 -41.82
CA HIS A 1193 95.21 7.81 -40.55
C HIS A 1193 94.07 6.78 -40.80
N PRO A 1194 93.90 5.78 -39.91
CA PRO A 1194 93.37 4.44 -40.23
C PRO A 1194 91.84 4.28 -40.08
N ASN A 1195 91.28 3.33 -40.82
CA ASN A 1195 89.87 2.90 -40.73
C ASN A 1195 89.59 2.07 -39.45
N PRO A 1196 88.41 2.21 -38.81
CA PRO A 1196 87.90 1.28 -37.81
C PRO A 1196 87.28 0.01 -38.44
N PRO A 1197 87.12 -1.09 -37.65
CA PRO A 1197 86.98 -2.45 -38.18
C PRO A 1197 85.58 -2.80 -38.72
N ASP A 1198 85.57 -3.67 -39.73
CA ASP A 1198 84.38 -4.26 -40.35
C ASP A 1198 83.57 -5.13 -39.37
N ILE A 1199 82.26 -4.86 -39.27
CA ILE A 1199 81.28 -5.70 -38.58
C ILE A 1199 80.59 -6.57 -39.64
N ALA A 1200 80.85 -7.89 -39.61
CA ALA A 1200 80.20 -8.86 -40.49
C ALA A 1200 78.86 -9.34 -39.89
N TRP A 1201 77.77 -9.23 -40.66
CA TRP A 1201 76.44 -9.71 -40.27
C TRP A 1201 76.13 -11.05 -40.97
N HIS A 1202 75.52 -12.00 -40.24
CA HIS A 1202 75.07 -13.28 -40.77
C HIS A 1202 73.54 -13.43 -40.60
N ALA A 1203 72.85 -13.94 -41.62
CA ALA A 1203 71.41 -14.16 -41.60
C ALA A 1203 71.09 -15.66 -41.63
N HIS A 1204 70.21 -16.13 -40.73
CA HIS A 1204 69.73 -17.51 -40.66
C HIS A 1204 68.20 -17.54 -40.51
N THR A 1205 67.52 -18.46 -41.19
CA THR A 1205 66.04 -18.55 -41.23
C THR A 1205 65.61 -19.91 -40.70
N VAL A 1206 64.75 -19.93 -39.67
CA VAL A 1206 64.27 -21.16 -39.03
C VAL A 1206 62.75 -21.18 -39.06
N THR A 1207 62.16 -22.31 -39.45
CA THR A 1207 60.71 -22.54 -39.39
C THR A 1207 60.32 -23.00 -37.99
N TRP A 1208 59.31 -22.37 -37.38
CA TRP A 1208 58.99 -22.57 -35.96
C TRP A 1208 58.33 -23.93 -35.70
N GLY A 1209 58.96 -24.76 -34.87
CA GLY A 1209 58.47 -26.06 -34.38
C GLY A 1209 58.94 -26.31 -32.94
N SER A 1210 58.50 -27.41 -32.32
CA SER A 1210 58.66 -27.67 -30.88
C SER A 1210 60.10 -27.68 -30.35
N ASN A 1211 61.13 -27.81 -31.20
CA ASN A 1211 62.55 -27.83 -30.82
C ASN A 1211 63.41 -26.71 -31.47
N SER A 1212 62.81 -25.71 -32.13
CA SER A 1212 63.56 -24.69 -32.89
C SER A 1212 64.40 -23.74 -32.01
N LEU A 1213 63.96 -23.47 -30.78
CA LEU A 1213 64.70 -22.62 -29.83
C LEU A 1213 65.97 -23.29 -29.31
N GLN A 1214 65.96 -24.60 -29.14
CA GLN A 1214 67.09 -25.35 -28.60
C GLN A 1214 68.24 -25.45 -29.63
N GLN A 1215 67.90 -25.57 -30.92
CA GLN A 1215 68.89 -25.53 -32.02
C GLN A 1215 69.55 -24.16 -32.19
N LEU A 1216 68.78 -23.07 -32.09
CA LEU A 1216 69.34 -21.71 -32.17
C LEU A 1216 70.29 -21.44 -31.01
N GLN A 1217 69.98 -21.95 -29.82
CA GLN A 1217 70.81 -21.80 -28.63
C GLN A 1217 72.13 -22.58 -28.76
N GLU A 1218 72.11 -23.84 -29.20
CA GLU A 1218 73.32 -24.64 -29.41
C GLU A 1218 74.27 -24.01 -30.45
N GLU A 1219 73.74 -23.44 -31.53
CA GLU A 1219 74.57 -22.81 -32.58
C GLU A 1219 75.20 -21.50 -32.13
N LEU A 1220 74.49 -20.69 -31.34
CA LEU A 1220 75.02 -19.46 -30.76
C LEU A 1220 76.12 -19.75 -29.74
N ASP A 1221 75.95 -20.79 -28.93
CA ASP A 1221 76.97 -21.22 -27.97
C ASP A 1221 78.22 -21.79 -28.66
N GLN A 1222 78.05 -22.52 -29.78
CA GLN A 1222 79.16 -23.05 -30.56
C GLN A 1222 79.98 -21.95 -31.26
N ARG A 1223 79.32 -20.86 -31.69
CA ARG A 1223 79.98 -19.72 -32.36
C ARG A 1223 80.51 -18.67 -31.39
N ASN A 1224 80.09 -18.68 -30.13
CA ASN A 1224 80.59 -17.79 -29.08
C ASN A 1224 81.75 -18.39 -28.26
N ALA A 1225 82.63 -19.16 -28.89
CA ALA A 1225 83.75 -19.81 -28.19
C ALA A 1225 84.77 -18.82 -27.56
N GLU A 1226 84.69 -17.52 -27.87
CA GLU A 1226 85.63 -16.48 -27.41
C GLU A 1226 84.99 -15.42 -26.48
N GLY A 1227 83.75 -15.59 -26.03
CA GLY A 1227 83.12 -14.69 -25.06
C GLY A 1227 82.81 -13.28 -25.57
N ARG A 1228 82.51 -13.14 -26.88
CA ARG A 1228 82.15 -11.85 -27.50
C ARG A 1228 80.68 -11.51 -27.28
N ARG A 1229 80.35 -10.21 -27.36
CA ARG A 1229 78.98 -9.71 -27.24
C ARG A 1229 78.25 -9.90 -28.57
N ILE A 1230 77.18 -10.70 -28.57
CA ILE A 1230 76.40 -11.02 -29.78
C ILE A 1230 75.15 -10.13 -29.83
N GLU A 1231 74.91 -9.46 -30.96
CA GLU A 1231 73.67 -8.72 -31.25
C GLU A 1231 72.78 -9.56 -32.18
N LEU A 1232 71.56 -9.90 -31.71
CA LEU A 1232 70.58 -10.70 -32.45
C LEU A 1232 69.46 -9.82 -33.00
N ARG A 1233 69.17 -9.93 -34.30
CA ARG A 1233 68.02 -9.28 -34.96
C ARG A 1233 67.18 -10.34 -35.66
N TRP A 1234 65.86 -10.38 -35.36
CA TRP A 1234 64.92 -11.28 -36.02
C TRP A 1234 63.82 -10.52 -36.77
N ARG A 1235 63.28 -11.15 -37.81
CA ARG A 1235 62.09 -10.68 -38.55
C ARG A 1235 61.21 -11.90 -38.90
N PHE A 1236 59.90 -11.73 -38.87
CA PHE A 1236 59.00 -12.73 -39.44
C PHE A 1236 59.07 -12.63 -40.97
N VAL A 1237 59.20 -13.78 -41.63
CA VAL A 1237 59.21 -13.86 -43.09
C VAL A 1237 58.00 -14.72 -43.45
N ASP A 1238 56.93 -14.09 -43.92
CA ASP A 1238 55.80 -14.82 -44.49
C ASP A 1238 56.26 -15.49 -45.78
N GLY A 1239 56.09 -16.81 -45.87
CA GLY A 1239 56.46 -17.60 -47.04
C GLY A 1239 55.60 -17.27 -48.25
N GLY A 1240 56.20 -17.35 -49.44
CA GLY A 1240 55.45 -17.50 -50.69
C GLY A 1240 54.86 -18.89 -50.84
#